data_AF-A0A921VC33-F1
#
_entry.id   AF-A0A921VC33-F1
#
_cell.length_a   1.000
_cell.length_b   1.000
_cell.length_c   1.000
_cell.angle_alpha   90.00
_cell.angle_beta   90.00
_cell.angle_gamma   90.00
#
_symmetry.space_group_name_H-M   'P 1'
#
loop_
_entity.id
_entity.type
_entity.pdbx_description
1 polymer ?
#
loop_
_entity_poly.entity_id
_entity_poly.type
_entity_poly.pdbx_seq_one_letter_code
_entity_poly.pdbx_strand_id
1 'polypeptide(L)'
;MADHVDKKPRIGEELCINTIRMLSADQPSAGKSGHPGAPMGCAPMAHVLFGKTMKFNPKNPKWSNRDRFVLSNGHACALQYSMLHLTGYDLPLDELKTFRQWGSKAPGHPENFATPGVEVSTGPLGQGISNAVGLAIAEKHLAAEFNKDGLNIVDHYTYVICGDGCLQEGVSSESSSLAGHLGLGKLIVLYDDNKITIDGSTDISFTEDVQKRYEAYGWDVQIVEDGNFDHAAIQKAVDAAKAVTDKPSLIKIHTTIGLGSKLENTHSVHGAPLKPDDLAATKEKFGLKGTESFYIPEQVKKFYDKTVSGAELENQWNDLFAKYTADHPKEAAEYTRRMEGKLPADWSKNMPKYTPADAGKATRQYSEIALNAVATALPEIVGGSADLTPSNLTHLSMSGDFQKDTPIGRYIRFGVREHGMASISNGLFAHGGVRPFCATFYNFIGYAMGAVRVSALSRFGVIYIATHDSIFLGEDGPTHQPIEMNAALRAMPNMYVYRPADGNETVGSYIAAIENQHKTSVLALTRQGLPNLAHSTAEAVAKGAYIVANLANGAEVEELEGEPDLVLIASGSEVSLSIEAAKLLTSYKVRVVSVPCRDLFDEQSLEYKKEVIGEGIPTMSVEAAATFGWSDYSHTQFGLDRFGASATIAQLKEHFGFNPNTVADEARKLVKFYDGRSAPSIFDRPASHLKIRPKARKKFKKSSDPTSRRELKRSIEKKFRLRYTSLQLAYEQRLEVLAARVQDAVNQVHEDASIHCLQDNALTSEYASARLGEVVHECFYGERERYIKAMSDQIAWQASDLRESQQKLRVVQKKETDALRQWKLAQRDVQALHHQLDVRVQEIQDQKKREVEYKVRLRAVIEEREAARREIKVLKPNVQALEVLQQEQIALKLRIQSDGEKGQVAHDELSQRVKRLQETTSKLELEKQASQQEAIHLKHLLSLSESKNREVMQALQQLQGEDYPSKLARLDAELAHQQQMAALAEKDHEDLKKRYEEFGVQVEQYMSEQTQERAALITKGGEQVKQLQDQLEAVGRQAQDALKAKQTEATRVMDQLKFRQEAFAKAEKKIAALEELTNGLKDMPWLE
;
A
#
# COMPACT_ATOMS: atom_id res chain seq x y z
N MET A 1 -35.60 -9.57 30.56
CA MET A 1 -34.31 -9.21 31.19
C MET A 1 -34.47 -9.27 32.70
N ALA A 2 -34.32 -10.44 33.30
CA ALA A 2 -34.10 -10.70 34.72
C ALA A 2 -34.18 -12.22 34.88
N ASP A 3 -33.03 -12.89 34.81
CA ASP A 3 -32.74 -14.18 35.46
C ASP A 3 -31.34 -14.65 34.99
N HIS A 4 -30.31 -14.02 35.53
CA HIS A 4 -29.00 -14.66 35.64
C HIS A 4 -28.77 -14.96 37.12
N VAL A 5 -29.19 -16.17 37.47
CA VAL A 5 -29.00 -16.77 38.79
C VAL A 5 -27.51 -16.91 39.08
N ASP A 6 -27.11 -16.21 40.14
CA ASP A 6 -26.03 -16.44 41.07
C ASP A 6 -25.29 -17.80 40.90
N LYS A 7 -24.11 -17.76 40.28
CA LYS A 7 -23.06 -18.77 40.44
C LYS A 7 -21.84 -18.09 41.04
N LYS A 8 -21.67 -18.22 42.36
CA LYS A 8 -20.40 -17.95 43.04
C LYS A 8 -19.22 -18.64 42.30
N PRO A 9 -18.05 -17.99 42.21
CA PRO A 9 -16.99 -18.37 41.29
C PRO A 9 -16.34 -19.68 41.73
N ARG A 10 -16.56 -20.74 40.95
CA ARG A 10 -15.61 -21.85 40.90
C ARG A 10 -14.33 -21.30 40.29
N ILE A 11 -13.16 -21.72 40.77
CA ILE A 11 -11.90 -21.52 40.07
C ILE A 11 -12.11 -22.09 38.66
N GLY A 12 -12.29 -21.24 37.65
CA GLY A 12 -12.96 -21.61 36.40
C GLY A 12 -12.37 -20.88 35.21
N GLU A 13 -12.54 -21.47 34.02
CA GLU A 13 -11.97 -21.01 32.75
C GLU A 13 -12.25 -19.53 32.44
N GLU A 14 -13.36 -19.00 32.96
CA GLU A 14 -13.70 -17.57 32.92
C GLU A 14 -12.61 -16.68 33.52
N LEU A 15 -11.99 -17.06 34.64
CA LEU A 15 -10.89 -16.28 35.22
C LEU A 15 -9.67 -16.27 34.30
N CYS A 16 -9.40 -17.39 33.60
CA CYS A 16 -8.30 -17.48 32.65
C CYS A 16 -8.55 -16.56 31.45
N ILE A 17 -9.76 -16.59 30.89
CA ILE A 17 -10.16 -15.73 29.77
C ILE A 17 -10.13 -14.25 30.19
N ASN A 18 -10.69 -13.91 31.35
CA ASN A 18 -10.70 -12.55 31.86
C ASN A 18 -9.29 -12.01 32.16
N THR A 19 -8.38 -12.87 32.61
CA THR A 19 -6.97 -12.50 32.76
C THR A 19 -6.34 -12.17 31.41
N ILE A 20 -6.62 -12.94 30.34
CA ILE A 20 -6.15 -12.60 28.98
C ILE A 20 -6.71 -11.25 28.55
N ARG A 21 -8.02 -11.00 28.74
CA ARG A 21 -8.65 -9.72 28.37
C ARG A 21 -7.92 -8.55 29.02
N MET A 22 -7.71 -8.62 30.34
CA MET A 22 -7.13 -7.50 31.08
C MET A 22 -5.64 -7.35 30.85
N LEU A 23 -4.89 -8.45 30.71
CA LEU A 23 -3.47 -8.39 30.34
C LEU A 23 -3.29 -7.77 28.94
N SER A 24 -4.21 -8.05 28.02
CA SER A 24 -4.22 -7.45 26.68
C SER A 24 -4.64 -5.98 26.69
N ALA A 25 -5.54 -5.56 27.58
CA ALA A 25 -5.95 -4.17 27.74
C ALA A 25 -4.93 -3.29 28.49
N ASP A 26 -4.17 -3.87 29.41
CA ASP A 26 -3.10 -3.20 30.17
C ASP A 26 -1.94 -2.77 29.26
N GLN A 27 -1.63 -3.55 28.23
CA GLN A 27 -0.54 -3.29 27.29
C GLN A 27 -0.71 -1.95 26.53
N PRO A 28 -1.81 -1.70 25.78
CA PRO A 28 -2.06 -0.39 25.18
C PRO A 28 -2.11 0.75 26.18
N SER A 29 -2.61 0.50 27.39
CA SER A 29 -2.67 1.51 28.47
C SER A 29 -1.27 1.92 28.93
N ALA A 30 -0.35 0.95 29.11
CA ALA A 30 1.05 1.22 29.45
C ALA A 30 1.82 1.87 28.29
N GLY A 31 1.59 1.42 27.06
CA GLY A 31 2.16 1.98 25.83
C GLY A 31 1.55 3.33 25.41
N LYS A 32 0.41 3.71 25.99
CA LYS A 32 -0.43 4.85 25.60
C LYS A 32 -0.83 4.84 24.11
N SER A 33 -0.86 3.66 23.52
CA SER A 33 -1.11 3.42 22.10
C SER A 33 -1.45 1.94 21.91
N GLY A 34 -2.37 1.61 21.01
CA GLY A 34 -2.71 0.23 20.67
C GLY A 34 -4.20 -0.07 20.71
N HIS A 35 -4.53 -1.33 20.45
CA HIS A 35 -5.88 -1.79 20.15
C HIS A 35 -6.36 -2.74 21.25
N PRO A 36 -7.18 -2.31 22.22
CA PRO A 36 -7.71 -3.20 23.25
C PRO A 36 -8.94 -4.00 22.80
N GLY A 37 -9.72 -3.48 21.84
CA GLY A 37 -11.02 -4.02 21.44
C GLY A 37 -11.02 -5.50 21.01
N ALA A 38 -10.36 -5.79 19.88
CA ALA A 38 -10.29 -7.15 19.35
C ALA A 38 -9.58 -8.14 20.31
N PRO A 39 -8.47 -7.79 20.99
CA PRO A 39 -7.90 -8.68 22.01
C PRO A 39 -8.87 -9.09 23.12
N MET A 40 -9.74 -8.19 23.57
CA MET A 40 -10.74 -8.50 24.60
C MET A 40 -11.85 -9.43 24.07
N GLY A 41 -12.30 -9.20 22.84
CA GLY A 41 -13.31 -10.04 22.17
C GLY A 41 -12.78 -11.44 21.85
N CYS A 42 -11.56 -11.54 21.31
CA CYS A 42 -10.92 -12.79 20.89
C CYS A 42 -10.28 -13.61 22.04
N ALA A 43 -10.32 -13.14 23.29
CA ALA A 43 -9.72 -13.85 24.42
C ALA A 43 -10.23 -15.31 24.60
N PRO A 44 -11.53 -15.63 24.41
CA PRO A 44 -12.02 -17.01 24.43
C PRO A 44 -11.40 -17.89 23.33
N MET A 45 -11.23 -17.35 22.12
CA MET A 45 -10.56 -18.08 21.01
C MET A 45 -9.11 -18.40 21.38
N ALA A 46 -8.37 -17.41 21.90
CA ALA A 46 -6.99 -17.59 22.33
C ALA A 46 -6.87 -18.60 23.48
N HIS A 47 -7.81 -18.59 24.43
CA HIS A 47 -7.88 -19.59 25.50
C HIS A 47 -8.03 -21.01 24.95
N VAL A 48 -8.96 -21.22 24.02
CA VAL A 48 -9.19 -22.54 23.38
C VAL A 48 -7.93 -22.99 22.63
N LEU A 49 -7.32 -22.11 21.84
CA LEU A 49 -6.16 -22.46 21.03
C LEU A 49 -4.93 -22.75 21.90
N PHE A 50 -4.43 -21.77 22.66
CA PHE A 50 -3.17 -21.89 23.41
C PHE A 50 -3.32 -22.65 24.72
N GLY A 51 -4.49 -22.62 25.35
CA GLY A 51 -4.74 -23.27 26.62
C GLY A 51 -4.99 -24.77 26.49
N LYS A 52 -5.58 -25.21 25.38
CA LYS A 52 -6.15 -26.57 25.25
C LYS A 52 -5.82 -27.31 23.95
N THR A 53 -5.74 -26.60 22.83
CA THR A 53 -5.80 -27.24 21.51
C THR A 53 -4.43 -27.43 20.85
N MET A 54 -3.61 -26.38 20.84
CA MET A 54 -2.40 -26.34 20.04
C MET A 54 -1.26 -27.16 20.66
N LYS A 55 -0.50 -27.85 19.81
CA LYS A 55 0.77 -28.50 20.15
C LYS A 55 1.93 -27.53 19.92
N PHE A 56 2.63 -27.12 20.96
CA PHE A 56 3.81 -26.27 20.82
C PHE A 56 4.74 -26.41 22.01
N ASN A 57 6.03 -26.06 21.82
CA ASN A 57 6.99 -25.94 22.91
C ASN A 57 7.46 -24.48 23.03
N PRO A 58 7.10 -23.76 24.12
CA PRO A 58 7.55 -22.38 24.33
C PRO A 58 9.06 -22.23 24.51
N LYS A 59 9.77 -23.31 24.88
CA LYS A 59 11.24 -23.35 25.00
C LYS A 59 11.94 -23.75 23.71
N ASN A 60 11.21 -24.30 22.74
CA ASN A 60 11.69 -24.49 21.37
C ASN A 60 10.65 -23.99 20.35
N PRO A 61 10.57 -22.66 20.11
CA PRO A 61 9.69 -22.08 19.09
C PRO A 61 10.01 -22.53 17.66
N LYS A 62 11.10 -23.29 17.44
CA LYS A 62 11.53 -23.80 16.13
C LYS A 62 11.27 -25.29 15.97
N TRP A 63 10.65 -25.97 16.94
CA TRP A 63 10.20 -27.36 16.78
C TRP A 63 9.38 -27.49 15.49
N SER A 64 9.86 -28.30 14.54
CA SER A 64 9.34 -28.35 13.17
C SER A 64 7.91 -28.88 13.10
N ASN A 65 7.51 -29.75 14.02
CA ASN A 65 6.17 -30.35 14.06
C ASN A 65 5.20 -29.70 15.06
N ARG A 66 5.47 -28.46 15.49
CA ARG A 66 4.52 -27.65 16.27
C ARG A 66 3.32 -27.23 15.39
N ASP A 67 2.16 -27.02 16.00
CA ASP A 67 1.06 -26.28 15.37
C ASP A 67 1.44 -24.81 15.19
N ARG A 68 0.98 -24.20 14.11
CA ARG A 68 1.33 -22.82 13.73
C ARG A 68 0.15 -21.91 14.05
N PHE A 69 0.45 -20.73 14.56
CA PHE A 69 -0.55 -19.71 14.83
C PHE A 69 -0.20 -18.41 14.13
N VAL A 70 -1.18 -17.86 13.41
CA VAL A 70 -1.06 -16.56 12.76
C VAL A 70 -2.19 -15.64 13.23
N LEU A 71 -1.80 -14.48 13.76
CA LEU A 71 -2.74 -13.41 14.05
C LEU A 71 -2.84 -12.49 12.84
N SER A 72 -3.79 -12.76 11.94
CA SER A 72 -3.96 -12.01 10.69
C SER A 72 -4.45 -10.58 10.93
N ASN A 73 -5.34 -10.40 11.89
CA ASN A 73 -5.71 -9.09 12.43
C ASN A 73 -4.61 -8.57 13.38
N GLY A 74 -3.39 -8.40 12.86
CA GLY A 74 -2.17 -8.12 13.64
C GLY A 74 -2.24 -6.89 14.55
N HIS A 75 -3.18 -5.98 14.34
CA HIS A 75 -3.43 -4.87 15.27
C HIS A 75 -3.83 -5.36 16.68
N ALA A 76 -4.39 -6.57 16.79
CA ALA A 76 -4.73 -7.26 18.04
C ALA A 76 -3.53 -7.95 18.72
N CYS A 77 -2.28 -7.62 18.37
CA CYS A 77 -1.07 -8.31 18.85
C CYS A 77 -0.90 -8.37 20.37
N ALA A 78 -1.51 -7.45 21.12
CA ALA A 78 -1.55 -7.54 22.58
C ALA A 78 -2.14 -8.87 23.09
N LEU A 79 -3.07 -9.48 22.33
CA LEU A 79 -3.59 -10.81 22.58
C LEU A 79 -2.51 -11.88 22.45
N GLN A 80 -1.82 -11.90 21.31
CA GLN A 80 -0.77 -12.87 21.02
C GLN A 80 0.38 -12.74 22.03
N TYR A 81 0.81 -11.52 22.36
CA TYR A 81 1.86 -11.28 23.34
C TYR A 81 1.44 -11.73 24.75
N SER A 82 0.18 -11.51 25.13
CA SER A 82 -0.37 -12.06 26.39
C SER A 82 -0.25 -13.57 26.42
N MET A 83 -0.64 -14.26 25.34
CA MET A 83 -0.55 -15.73 25.27
C MET A 83 0.87 -16.23 25.26
N LEU A 84 1.78 -15.61 24.51
CA LEU A 84 3.19 -15.99 24.47
C LEU A 84 3.84 -15.85 25.86
N HIS A 85 3.53 -14.76 26.57
CA HIS A 85 3.98 -14.57 27.95
C HIS A 85 3.43 -15.67 28.89
N LEU A 86 2.11 -15.84 28.90
CA LEU A 86 1.42 -16.77 29.82
C LEU A 86 1.84 -18.23 29.58
N THR A 87 2.16 -18.59 28.34
CA THR A 87 2.55 -19.95 27.97
C THR A 87 4.04 -20.25 28.15
N GLY A 88 4.85 -19.24 28.50
CA GLY A 88 6.24 -19.43 28.91
C GLY A 88 7.30 -19.23 27.81
N TYR A 89 6.93 -18.59 26.68
CA TYR A 89 7.90 -18.16 25.66
C TYR A 89 8.89 -17.14 26.24
N ASP A 90 9.97 -16.86 25.51
CA ASP A 90 10.94 -15.80 25.85
C ASP A 90 10.38 -14.38 25.58
N LEU A 91 9.25 -14.09 26.23
CA LEU A 91 8.56 -12.81 26.26
C LEU A 91 8.12 -12.51 27.70
N PRO A 92 9.04 -12.01 28.56
CA PRO A 92 8.72 -11.75 29.96
C PRO A 92 7.71 -10.61 30.12
N LEU A 93 7.06 -10.53 31.29
CA LEU A 93 6.00 -9.55 31.58
C LEU A 93 6.46 -8.09 31.35
N ASP A 94 7.75 -7.81 31.57
CA ASP A 94 8.31 -6.48 31.38
C ASP A 94 8.36 -6.04 29.90
N GLU A 95 8.40 -6.99 28.96
CA GLU A 95 8.22 -6.66 27.54
C GLU A 95 6.77 -6.22 27.26
N LEU A 96 5.78 -6.84 27.90
CA LEU A 96 4.38 -6.41 27.78
C LEU A 96 4.17 -4.99 28.35
N LYS A 97 4.85 -4.65 29.46
CA LYS A 97 4.82 -3.29 30.04
C LYS A 97 5.47 -2.24 29.12
N THR A 98 6.31 -2.65 28.19
CA THR A 98 6.98 -1.79 27.21
C THR A 98 6.40 -1.92 25.80
N PHE A 99 5.18 -2.45 25.69
CA PHE A 99 4.43 -2.53 24.44
C PHE A 99 4.48 -1.22 23.64
N ARG A 100 4.78 -1.33 22.34
CA ARG A 100 4.95 -0.20 21.40
C ARG A 100 6.07 0.80 21.75
N GLN A 101 6.99 0.44 22.63
CA GLN A 101 8.15 1.27 22.95
C GLN A 101 9.40 0.83 22.18
N TRP A 102 10.31 1.78 21.98
CA TRP A 102 11.54 1.58 21.20
C TRP A 102 12.38 0.41 21.74
N GLY A 103 12.62 -0.58 20.87
CA GLY A 103 13.47 -1.74 21.15
C GLY A 103 12.81 -2.82 22.03
N SER A 104 11.51 -2.75 22.27
CA SER A 104 10.76 -3.83 22.92
C SER A 104 10.55 -5.01 21.96
N LYS A 105 10.48 -6.23 22.53
CA LYS A 105 10.02 -7.46 21.86
C LYS A 105 8.50 -7.51 21.67
N ALA A 106 7.75 -6.49 22.08
CA ALA A 106 6.31 -6.36 21.89
C ALA A 106 5.98 -5.13 20.99
N PRO A 107 6.34 -5.16 19.69
CA PRO A 107 6.08 -4.07 18.74
C PRO A 107 4.57 -3.90 18.47
N GLY A 108 4.21 -2.78 17.83
CA GLY A 108 2.80 -2.41 17.62
C GLY A 108 1.99 -3.32 16.71
N HIS A 109 2.65 -4.19 15.97
CA HIS A 109 2.12 -5.32 15.21
C HIS A 109 3.15 -6.47 15.30
N PRO A 110 2.77 -7.74 15.12
CA PRO A 110 3.69 -8.87 15.26
C PRO A 110 4.81 -8.78 14.20
N GLU A 111 6.06 -8.98 14.64
CA GLU A 111 7.23 -9.03 13.77
C GLU A 111 8.00 -10.34 14.03
N ASN A 112 8.13 -11.19 13.02
CA ASN A 112 8.68 -12.56 13.17
C ASN A 112 10.14 -12.60 13.67
N PHE A 113 10.91 -11.54 13.39
CA PHE A 113 12.30 -11.42 13.85
C PHE A 113 12.43 -10.74 15.21
N ALA A 114 11.38 -10.12 15.74
CA ALA A 114 11.41 -9.37 17.00
C ALA A 114 10.86 -10.18 18.18
N THR A 115 9.83 -10.99 17.94
CA THR A 115 9.06 -11.66 19.01
C THR A 115 9.10 -13.18 18.85
N PRO A 116 9.68 -13.94 19.80
CA PRO A 116 9.65 -15.40 19.78
C PRO A 116 8.21 -15.93 19.77
N GLY A 117 7.92 -16.90 18.88
CA GLY A 117 6.57 -17.46 18.71
C GLY A 117 5.66 -16.68 17.75
N VAL A 118 6.17 -15.63 17.09
CA VAL A 118 5.52 -15.01 15.92
C VAL A 118 6.05 -15.65 14.64
N GLU A 119 5.17 -16.32 13.90
CA GLU A 119 5.53 -17.02 12.66
C GLU A 119 5.82 -16.06 11.50
N VAL A 120 4.95 -15.07 11.32
CA VAL A 120 5.00 -14.10 10.21
C VAL A 120 4.70 -12.69 10.71
N SER A 121 5.24 -11.68 10.04
CA SER A 121 4.91 -10.29 10.35
C SER A 121 3.55 -9.93 9.76
N THR A 122 2.61 -9.51 10.60
CA THR A 122 1.27 -9.07 10.19
C THR A 122 1.04 -7.61 10.58
N GLY A 123 -0.15 -7.07 10.28
CA GLY A 123 -0.47 -5.64 10.45
C GLY A 123 -1.16 -5.10 9.20
N PRO A 124 -0.51 -5.16 8.02
CA PRO A 124 -1.22 -5.05 6.76
C PRO A 124 -2.26 -6.17 6.66
N LEU A 125 -3.54 -5.80 6.58
CA LEU A 125 -4.65 -6.74 6.70
C LEU A 125 -4.68 -7.70 5.49
N GLY A 126 -5.26 -8.89 5.68
CA GLY A 126 -5.31 -9.94 4.65
C GLY A 126 -4.00 -10.73 4.44
N GLN A 127 -2.85 -10.20 4.86
CA GLN A 127 -1.56 -10.89 4.72
C GLN A 127 -1.48 -12.18 5.54
N GLY A 128 -1.85 -12.13 6.82
CA GLY A 128 -1.66 -13.26 7.74
C GLY A 128 -2.46 -14.52 7.35
N ILE A 129 -3.74 -14.37 7.00
CA ILE A 129 -4.55 -15.48 6.47
C ILE A 129 -3.95 -16.06 5.19
N SER A 130 -3.40 -15.20 4.33
CA SER A 130 -2.74 -15.62 3.08
C SER A 130 -1.39 -16.31 3.34
N ASN A 131 -0.62 -15.86 4.34
CA ASN A 131 0.58 -16.57 4.78
C ASN A 131 0.24 -17.94 5.39
N ALA A 132 -0.87 -18.04 6.13
CA ALA A 132 -1.33 -19.30 6.71
C ALA A 132 -1.68 -20.35 5.65
N VAL A 133 -2.20 -19.93 4.48
CA VAL A 133 -2.36 -20.82 3.33
C VAL A 133 -1.01 -21.39 2.90
N GLY A 134 0.05 -20.56 2.84
CA GLY A 134 1.42 -21.04 2.57
C GLY A 134 1.97 -22.00 3.63
N LEU A 135 1.75 -21.71 4.91
CA LEU A 135 2.13 -22.62 6.01
C LEU A 135 1.45 -23.99 5.87
N ALA A 136 0.15 -24.01 5.52
CA ALA A 136 -0.60 -25.24 5.32
C ALA A 136 -0.21 -26.00 4.03
N ILE A 137 0.16 -25.29 2.96
CA ILE A 137 0.72 -25.93 1.75
C ILE A 137 2.06 -26.60 2.08
N ALA A 138 2.95 -25.92 2.80
CA ALA A 138 4.24 -26.49 3.19
C ALA A 138 4.07 -27.74 4.08
N GLU A 139 3.15 -27.71 5.04
CA GLU A 139 2.82 -28.88 5.86
C GLU A 139 2.36 -30.06 5.00
N LYS A 140 1.36 -29.84 4.14
CA LYS A 140 0.77 -30.89 3.30
C LYS A 140 1.80 -31.47 2.32
N HIS A 141 2.66 -30.62 1.77
CA HIS A 141 3.75 -31.02 0.88
C HIS A 141 4.81 -31.88 1.59
N LEU A 142 5.32 -31.39 2.73
CA LEU A 142 6.35 -32.09 3.49
C LEU A 142 5.81 -33.38 4.13
N ALA A 143 4.54 -33.42 4.54
CA ALA A 143 3.88 -34.63 4.99
C ALA A 143 3.82 -35.68 3.87
N ALA A 144 3.46 -35.28 2.65
CA ALA A 144 3.43 -36.19 1.51
C ALA A 144 4.83 -36.70 1.10
N GLU A 145 5.86 -35.88 1.31
CA GLU A 145 7.24 -36.23 0.97
C GLU A 145 7.89 -37.15 2.03
N PHE A 146 7.70 -36.84 3.32
CA PHE A 146 8.47 -37.46 4.40
C PHE A 146 7.70 -38.43 5.29
N ASN A 147 6.36 -38.38 5.37
CA ASN A 147 5.65 -39.38 6.19
C ASN A 147 5.74 -40.78 5.55
N LYS A 148 5.79 -41.79 6.42
CA LYS A 148 5.77 -43.22 6.04
C LYS A 148 4.71 -43.94 6.87
N ASP A 149 4.36 -45.15 6.47
CA ASP A 149 3.33 -45.95 7.17
C ASP A 149 3.66 -46.09 8.66
N GLY A 150 2.82 -45.49 9.52
CA GLY A 150 3.01 -45.49 10.97
C GLY A 150 4.07 -44.50 11.51
N LEU A 151 4.73 -43.72 10.64
CA LEU A 151 5.77 -42.75 11.00
C LEU A 151 5.44 -41.36 10.45
N ASN A 152 4.48 -40.68 11.10
CA ASN A 152 4.03 -39.34 10.71
C ASN A 152 4.87 -38.25 11.39
N ILE A 153 6.04 -37.95 10.83
CA ILE A 153 6.95 -36.94 11.38
C ILE A 153 6.52 -35.50 11.05
N VAL A 154 5.66 -35.31 10.06
CA VAL A 154 5.01 -34.03 9.73
C VAL A 154 3.50 -34.20 9.88
N ASP A 155 2.94 -33.66 10.96
CA ASP A 155 1.52 -33.71 11.28
C ASP A 155 1.12 -32.60 12.27
N HIS A 156 0.82 -31.42 11.74
CA HIS A 156 0.44 -30.27 12.55
C HIS A 156 -0.55 -29.36 11.82
N TYR A 157 -1.29 -28.57 12.59
CA TYR A 157 -2.31 -27.65 12.11
C TYR A 157 -1.77 -26.23 11.95
N THR A 158 -2.44 -25.45 11.11
CA THR A 158 -2.26 -24.01 11.02
C THR A 158 -3.55 -23.32 11.45
N TYR A 159 -3.49 -22.57 12.55
CA TYR A 159 -4.59 -21.79 13.10
C TYR A 159 -4.43 -20.32 12.79
N VAL A 160 -5.53 -19.67 12.44
CA VAL A 160 -5.56 -18.23 12.16
C VAL A 160 -6.65 -17.58 12.98
N ILE A 161 -6.36 -16.42 13.57
CA ILE A 161 -7.42 -15.48 13.96
C ILE A 161 -7.41 -14.32 12.96
N CYS A 162 -8.57 -14.01 12.39
CA CYS A 162 -8.76 -12.86 11.51
C CYS A 162 -10.03 -12.09 11.88
N GLY A 163 -10.18 -10.86 11.39
CA GLY A 163 -11.39 -10.06 11.57
C GLY A 163 -11.90 -9.50 10.24
N ASP A 164 -12.94 -8.69 10.29
CA ASP A 164 -13.64 -8.13 9.12
C ASP A 164 -12.69 -7.49 8.11
N GLY A 165 -11.77 -6.65 8.58
CA GLY A 165 -10.81 -5.96 7.72
C GLY A 165 -9.86 -6.92 6.97
N CYS A 166 -9.60 -8.13 7.48
CA CYS A 166 -8.87 -9.13 6.71
C CYS A 166 -9.71 -9.68 5.56
N LEU A 167 -11.02 -9.90 5.78
CA LEU A 167 -11.92 -10.51 4.81
C LEU A 167 -12.43 -9.54 3.74
N GLN A 168 -12.26 -8.24 3.96
CA GLN A 168 -12.47 -7.18 2.96
C GLN A 168 -11.31 -7.09 1.95
N GLU A 169 -10.09 -7.45 2.35
CA GLU A 169 -8.91 -7.33 1.52
C GLU A 169 -8.87 -8.40 0.42
N GLY A 170 -8.65 -7.98 -0.83
CA GLY A 170 -8.67 -8.85 -2.01
C GLY A 170 -7.70 -10.04 -1.93
N VAL A 171 -6.51 -9.82 -1.36
CA VAL A 171 -5.49 -10.86 -1.13
C VAL A 171 -6.01 -12.06 -0.32
N SER A 172 -6.94 -11.81 0.63
CA SER A 172 -7.54 -12.87 1.43
C SER A 172 -8.50 -13.73 0.60
N SER A 173 -9.24 -13.12 -0.32
CA SER A 173 -10.14 -13.82 -1.24
C SER A 173 -9.35 -14.65 -2.25
N GLU A 174 -8.28 -14.09 -2.81
CA GLU A 174 -7.36 -14.81 -3.69
C GLU A 174 -6.84 -16.08 -3.02
N SER A 175 -6.27 -15.94 -1.83
CA SER A 175 -5.64 -17.04 -1.10
C SER A 175 -6.67 -18.03 -0.57
N SER A 176 -7.85 -17.57 -0.11
CA SER A 176 -8.91 -18.44 0.38
C SER A 176 -9.54 -19.27 -0.74
N SER A 177 -9.72 -18.68 -1.92
CA SER A 177 -10.15 -19.38 -3.12
C SER A 177 -9.19 -20.52 -3.48
N LEU A 178 -7.88 -20.26 -3.46
CA LEU A 178 -6.87 -21.27 -3.75
C LEU A 178 -6.78 -22.35 -2.65
N ALA A 179 -6.90 -21.99 -1.38
CA ALA A 179 -6.88 -22.94 -0.26
C ALA A 179 -8.03 -23.95 -0.32
N GLY A 180 -9.23 -23.50 -0.71
CA GLY A 180 -10.39 -24.36 -0.93
C GLY A 180 -10.17 -25.32 -2.09
N HIS A 181 -9.67 -24.82 -3.23
CA HIS A 181 -9.27 -25.63 -4.39
C HIS A 181 -8.26 -26.74 -4.03
N LEU A 182 -7.26 -26.42 -3.20
CA LEU A 182 -6.19 -27.34 -2.80
C LEU A 182 -6.60 -28.33 -1.68
N GLY A 183 -7.80 -28.18 -1.10
CA GLY A 183 -8.30 -29.04 -0.03
C GLY A 183 -7.36 -29.07 1.20
N LEU A 184 -7.03 -27.90 1.73
CA LEU A 184 -6.09 -27.75 2.85
C LEU A 184 -6.77 -28.03 4.22
N GLY A 185 -7.06 -29.30 4.50
CA GLY A 185 -7.80 -29.74 5.71
C GLY A 185 -7.18 -29.42 7.07
N LYS A 186 -5.90 -29.03 7.12
CA LYS A 186 -5.23 -28.62 8.36
C LYS A 186 -5.13 -27.11 8.55
N LEU A 187 -5.82 -26.33 7.70
CA LEU A 187 -5.99 -24.89 7.86
C LEU A 187 -7.32 -24.59 8.54
N ILE A 188 -7.26 -24.00 9.75
CA ILE A 188 -8.44 -23.66 10.55
C ILE A 188 -8.42 -22.16 10.86
N VAL A 189 -9.39 -21.43 10.32
CA VAL A 189 -9.53 -19.97 10.50
C VAL A 189 -10.66 -19.68 11.49
N LEU A 190 -10.35 -18.92 12.54
CA LEU A 190 -11.31 -18.37 13.48
C LEU A 190 -11.54 -16.90 13.10
N TYR A 191 -12.72 -16.62 12.55
CA TYR A 191 -13.11 -15.29 12.14
C TYR A 191 -13.89 -14.60 13.27
N ASP A 192 -13.30 -13.51 13.79
CA ASP A 192 -13.91 -12.58 14.73
C ASP A 192 -14.97 -11.73 14.03
N ASP A 193 -16.22 -12.20 14.04
CA ASP A 193 -17.37 -11.49 13.48
C ASP A 193 -18.03 -10.62 14.56
N ASN A 194 -17.38 -9.48 14.84
CA ASN A 194 -17.82 -8.52 15.86
C ASN A 194 -18.61 -7.32 15.29
N LYS A 195 -18.80 -7.27 13.97
CA LYS A 195 -19.54 -6.23 13.23
C LYS A 195 -18.98 -4.81 13.34
N ILE A 196 -17.70 -4.63 13.72
CA ILE A 196 -17.10 -3.31 13.92
C ILE A 196 -15.74 -3.20 13.19
N THR A 197 -15.58 -2.13 12.41
CA THR A 197 -14.31 -1.67 11.85
C THR A 197 -13.95 -0.28 12.41
N ILE A 198 -12.91 0.36 11.86
CA ILE A 198 -12.50 1.72 12.27
C ILE A 198 -13.63 2.73 12.06
N ASP A 199 -14.34 2.63 10.93
CA ASP A 199 -15.36 3.61 10.52
C ASP A 199 -16.71 3.40 11.24
N GLY A 200 -16.88 2.31 11.99
CA GLY A 200 -18.13 2.00 12.67
C GLY A 200 -18.62 0.59 12.41
N SER A 201 -19.95 0.45 12.28
CA SER A 201 -20.58 -0.83 11.92
C SER A 201 -20.07 -1.33 10.57
N THR A 202 -19.89 -2.64 10.43
CA THR A 202 -19.63 -3.28 9.13
C THR A 202 -20.75 -3.01 8.13
N ASP A 203 -21.97 -2.69 8.57
CA ASP A 203 -23.10 -2.38 7.67
C ASP A 203 -22.82 -1.21 6.71
N ILE A 204 -21.83 -0.37 7.03
CA ILE A 204 -21.43 0.77 6.21
C ILE A 204 -20.74 0.33 4.92
N SER A 205 -19.98 -0.78 4.93
CA SER A 205 -19.11 -1.16 3.80
C SER A 205 -18.85 -2.66 3.61
N PHE A 206 -19.42 -3.53 4.45
CA PHE A 206 -19.18 -4.98 4.44
C PHE A 206 -20.42 -5.76 4.91
N THR A 207 -21.34 -5.97 3.98
CA THR A 207 -22.67 -6.59 4.19
C THR A 207 -22.86 -7.90 3.43
N GLU A 208 -21.79 -8.45 2.87
CA GLU A 208 -21.83 -9.74 2.19
C GLU A 208 -22.12 -10.92 3.12
N ASP A 209 -22.61 -12.01 2.55
CA ASP A 209 -22.76 -13.28 3.25
C ASP A 209 -21.43 -14.04 3.20
N VAL A 210 -20.56 -13.77 4.19
CA VAL A 210 -19.23 -14.38 4.31
C VAL A 210 -19.32 -15.90 4.34
N GLN A 211 -20.34 -16.47 5.00
CA GLN A 211 -20.54 -17.90 5.05
C GLN A 211 -20.73 -18.46 3.64
N LYS A 212 -21.70 -17.95 2.89
CA LYS A 212 -21.97 -18.42 1.52
C LYS A 212 -20.78 -18.23 0.60
N ARG A 213 -20.01 -17.14 0.75
CA ARG A 213 -18.79 -16.92 -0.03
C ARG A 213 -17.75 -18.01 0.24
N TYR A 214 -17.50 -18.34 1.51
CA TYR A 214 -16.52 -19.37 1.87
C TYR A 214 -16.99 -20.79 1.53
N GLU A 215 -18.27 -21.09 1.70
CA GLU A 215 -18.87 -22.34 1.19
C GLU A 215 -18.66 -22.47 -0.33
N ALA A 216 -18.86 -21.38 -1.09
CA ALA A 216 -18.62 -21.35 -2.53
C ALA A 216 -17.14 -21.52 -2.91
N TYR A 217 -16.20 -21.14 -2.04
CA TYR A 217 -14.78 -21.45 -2.22
C TYR A 217 -14.43 -22.91 -1.92
N GLY A 218 -15.34 -23.71 -1.36
CA GLY A 218 -15.11 -25.10 -0.99
C GLY A 218 -14.61 -25.31 0.44
N TRP A 219 -14.89 -24.36 1.35
CA TRP A 219 -14.53 -24.45 2.76
C TRP A 219 -15.61 -25.17 3.57
N ASP A 220 -15.20 -25.79 4.68
CA ASP A 220 -16.10 -26.12 5.78
C ASP A 220 -16.39 -24.85 6.58
N VAL A 221 -17.67 -24.53 6.80
CA VAL A 221 -18.06 -23.30 7.51
C VAL A 221 -18.93 -23.64 8.71
N GLN A 222 -18.53 -23.13 9.87
CA GLN A 222 -19.21 -23.32 11.14
C GLN A 222 -19.50 -21.97 11.79
N ILE A 223 -20.55 -21.89 12.60
CA ILE A 223 -20.93 -20.67 13.33
C ILE A 223 -20.93 -20.96 14.84
N VAL A 224 -20.32 -20.07 15.60
CA VAL A 224 -20.45 -20.00 17.04
C VAL A 224 -21.17 -18.70 17.39
N GLU A 225 -22.42 -18.82 17.84
CA GLU A 225 -23.32 -17.69 18.12
C GLU A 225 -22.90 -16.87 19.35
N ASP A 226 -22.32 -17.50 20.36
CA ASP A 226 -21.79 -16.83 21.54
C ASP A 226 -20.29 -17.10 21.70
N GLY A 227 -19.48 -16.32 21.00
CA GLY A 227 -18.04 -16.32 21.15
C GLY A 227 -17.52 -15.61 22.40
N ASN A 228 -18.40 -14.95 23.17
CA ASN A 228 -18.02 -14.17 24.35
C ASN A 228 -17.90 -15.05 25.60
N PHE A 229 -18.83 -15.98 25.77
CA PHE A 229 -18.95 -16.82 26.96
C PHE A 229 -18.97 -18.33 26.66
N ASP A 230 -19.43 -18.78 25.49
CA ASP A 230 -19.47 -20.20 25.12
C ASP A 230 -18.17 -20.70 24.46
N HIS A 231 -17.09 -20.67 25.24
CA HIS A 231 -15.79 -21.22 24.85
C HIS A 231 -15.81 -22.75 24.64
N ALA A 232 -16.83 -23.45 25.16
CA ALA A 232 -17.03 -24.88 24.88
C ALA A 232 -17.54 -25.10 23.44
N ALA A 233 -18.41 -24.23 22.93
CA ALA A 233 -18.81 -24.25 21.52
C ALA A 233 -17.64 -23.94 20.59
N ILE A 234 -16.75 -23.00 20.95
CA ILE A 234 -15.52 -22.74 20.19
C ILE A 234 -14.63 -23.99 20.15
N GLN A 235 -14.41 -24.66 21.28
CA GLN A 235 -13.63 -25.91 21.32
C GLN A 235 -14.27 -27.00 20.44
N LYS A 236 -15.58 -27.19 20.55
CA LYS A 236 -16.31 -28.17 19.75
C LYS A 236 -16.20 -27.87 18.24
N ALA A 237 -16.25 -26.61 17.84
CA ALA A 237 -16.12 -26.21 16.45
C ALA A 237 -14.69 -26.47 15.93
N VAL A 238 -13.67 -26.20 16.74
CA VAL A 238 -12.27 -26.52 16.40
C VAL A 238 -12.06 -28.04 16.29
N ASP A 239 -12.64 -28.83 17.19
CA ASP A 239 -12.55 -30.29 17.13
C ASP A 239 -13.29 -30.87 15.92
N ALA A 240 -14.45 -30.28 15.56
CA ALA A 240 -15.18 -30.62 14.34
C ALA A 240 -14.40 -30.25 13.08
N ALA A 241 -13.74 -29.08 13.06
CA ALA A 241 -12.89 -28.66 11.95
C ALA A 241 -11.72 -29.64 11.73
N LYS A 242 -11.08 -30.12 12.81
CA LYS A 242 -10.03 -31.16 12.72
C LYS A 242 -10.51 -32.48 12.11
N ALA A 243 -11.80 -32.79 12.23
CA ALA A 243 -12.38 -33.98 11.63
C ALA A 243 -12.63 -33.83 10.11
N VAL A 244 -12.62 -32.60 9.59
CA VAL A 244 -12.74 -32.30 8.15
C VAL A 244 -11.33 -32.25 7.54
N THR A 245 -10.91 -33.35 6.93
CA THR A 245 -9.52 -33.52 6.47
C THR A 245 -9.29 -33.09 5.03
N ASP A 246 -10.34 -32.81 4.26
CA ASP A 246 -10.26 -32.59 2.81
C ASP A 246 -10.67 -31.19 2.35
N LYS A 247 -10.98 -30.29 3.30
CA LYS A 247 -11.34 -28.88 3.10
C LYS A 247 -10.78 -28.01 4.22
N PRO A 248 -10.28 -26.79 3.93
CA PRO A 248 -10.00 -25.83 4.99
C PRO A 248 -11.30 -25.42 5.73
N SER A 249 -11.18 -25.03 7.00
CA SER A 249 -12.33 -24.65 7.83
C SER A 249 -12.33 -23.16 8.20
N LEU A 250 -13.50 -22.52 8.11
CA LEU A 250 -13.79 -21.20 8.64
C LEU A 250 -14.81 -21.33 9.77
N ILE A 251 -14.40 -20.97 10.99
CA ILE A 251 -15.28 -20.87 12.14
C ILE A 251 -15.60 -19.38 12.33
N LYS A 252 -16.81 -18.99 11.97
CA LYS A 252 -17.36 -17.65 12.17
C LYS A 252 -17.84 -17.54 13.61
N ILE A 253 -17.23 -16.65 14.40
CA ILE A 253 -17.48 -16.55 15.83
C ILE A 253 -17.99 -15.15 16.14
N HIS A 254 -19.22 -15.07 16.64
CA HIS A 254 -19.83 -13.82 17.02
C HIS A 254 -19.29 -13.34 18.37
N THR A 255 -18.61 -12.20 18.39
CA THR A 255 -18.06 -11.60 19.61
C THR A 255 -18.48 -10.15 19.77
N THR A 256 -18.26 -9.60 20.96
CA THR A 256 -18.40 -8.16 21.22
C THR A 256 -17.02 -7.52 21.33
N ILE A 257 -16.71 -6.60 20.43
CA ILE A 257 -15.45 -5.86 20.47
C ILE A 257 -15.34 -5.08 21.80
N GLY A 258 -14.22 -5.21 22.50
CA GLY A 258 -13.99 -4.51 23.77
C GLY A 258 -14.91 -4.94 24.92
N LEU A 259 -15.47 -6.15 24.87
CA LEU A 259 -16.38 -6.70 25.89
C LEU A 259 -15.90 -6.38 27.32
N GLY A 260 -16.80 -5.81 28.12
CA GLY A 260 -16.55 -5.38 29.49
C GLY A 260 -16.44 -3.86 29.65
N SER A 261 -15.90 -3.17 28.65
CA SER A 261 -15.72 -1.71 28.64
C SER A 261 -17.05 -0.96 28.58
N LYS A 262 -17.09 0.27 29.10
CA LYS A 262 -18.17 1.25 28.88
C LYS A 262 -18.38 1.58 27.39
N LEU A 263 -17.38 1.31 26.55
CA LEU A 263 -17.38 1.54 25.10
C LEU A 263 -17.43 0.22 24.30
N GLU A 264 -17.80 -0.89 24.94
CA GLU A 264 -17.97 -2.18 24.25
C GLU A 264 -18.95 -2.05 23.07
N ASN A 265 -18.73 -2.86 22.02
CA ASN A 265 -19.52 -2.83 20.79
C ASN A 265 -19.49 -1.50 20.01
N THR A 266 -18.42 -0.70 20.16
CA THR A 266 -18.25 0.55 19.40
C THR A 266 -16.88 0.61 18.75
N HIS A 267 -16.76 1.32 17.63
CA HIS A 267 -15.46 1.57 16.99
C HIS A 267 -14.49 2.36 17.89
N SER A 268 -14.98 3.05 18.93
CA SER A 268 -14.15 3.80 19.88
C SER A 268 -13.19 2.92 20.69
N VAL A 269 -13.49 1.62 20.85
CA VAL A 269 -12.61 0.67 21.54
C VAL A 269 -11.61 -0.01 20.60
N HIS A 270 -11.68 0.26 19.29
CA HIS A 270 -10.84 -0.39 18.29
C HIS A 270 -9.35 -0.10 18.49
N GLY A 271 -8.93 1.18 18.42
CA GLY A 271 -7.52 1.56 18.30
C GLY A 271 -7.00 2.58 19.30
N ALA A 272 -7.73 2.80 20.39
CA ALA A 272 -7.32 3.69 21.47
C ALA A 272 -7.28 2.93 22.81
N PRO A 273 -6.30 3.21 23.69
CA PRO A 273 -6.30 2.68 25.04
C PRO A 273 -7.59 3.05 25.80
N LEU A 274 -8.08 2.14 26.64
CA LEU A 274 -9.18 2.43 27.54
C LEU A 274 -8.80 3.56 28.50
N LYS A 275 -9.79 4.36 28.91
CA LYS A 275 -9.57 5.37 29.96
C LYS A 275 -9.28 4.66 31.29
N PRO A 276 -8.46 5.25 32.18
CA PRO A 276 -8.09 4.60 33.44
C PRO A 276 -9.29 4.16 34.30
N ASP A 277 -10.35 4.96 34.35
CA ASP A 277 -11.58 4.63 35.10
C ASP A 277 -12.37 3.48 34.45
N ASP A 278 -12.40 3.44 33.11
CA ASP A 278 -13.06 2.37 32.36
C ASP A 278 -12.29 1.05 32.49
N LEU A 279 -10.96 1.09 32.36
CA LEU A 279 -10.10 -0.08 32.55
C LEU A 279 -10.26 -0.67 33.97
N ALA A 280 -10.28 0.18 35.00
CA ALA A 280 -10.47 -0.26 36.38
C ALA A 280 -11.85 -0.88 36.61
N ALA A 281 -12.91 -0.23 36.13
CA ALA A 281 -14.28 -0.76 36.21
C ALA A 281 -14.42 -2.10 35.45
N THR A 282 -13.74 -2.23 34.30
CA THR A 282 -13.75 -3.47 33.52
C THR A 282 -13.06 -4.61 34.26
N LYS A 283 -11.94 -4.35 34.95
CA LYS A 283 -11.27 -5.33 35.81
C LYS A 283 -12.19 -5.82 36.93
N GLU A 284 -12.88 -4.91 37.61
CA GLU A 284 -13.84 -5.24 38.67
C GLU A 284 -15.02 -6.08 38.14
N LYS A 285 -15.59 -5.71 36.97
CA LYS A 285 -16.65 -6.46 36.28
C LYS A 285 -16.23 -7.91 36.00
N PHE A 286 -14.95 -8.15 35.75
CA PHE A 286 -14.39 -9.47 35.49
C PHE A 286 -13.81 -10.19 36.72
N GLY A 287 -14.04 -9.68 37.93
CA GLY A 287 -13.60 -10.30 39.18
C GLY A 287 -12.09 -10.19 39.43
N LEU A 288 -11.41 -9.26 38.76
CA LEU A 288 -9.99 -8.95 38.93
C LEU A 288 -9.81 -7.71 39.81
N LYS A 289 -8.63 -7.53 40.39
CA LYS A 289 -8.32 -6.40 41.27
C LYS A 289 -8.30 -5.09 40.47
N GLY A 290 -9.29 -4.23 40.70
CA GLY A 290 -9.62 -3.06 39.86
C GLY A 290 -8.43 -2.19 39.43
N THR A 291 -7.57 -1.77 40.36
CA THR A 291 -6.46 -0.84 40.05
C THR A 291 -5.12 -1.51 39.74
N GLU A 292 -5.00 -2.83 39.94
CA GLU A 292 -3.74 -3.54 39.73
C GLU A 292 -3.52 -3.76 38.21
N SER A 293 -2.39 -3.28 37.67
CA SER A 293 -2.04 -3.46 36.26
C SER A 293 -1.11 -4.67 36.09
N PHE A 294 -1.27 -5.41 34.99
CA PHE A 294 -0.53 -6.63 34.68
C PHE A 294 -0.69 -7.70 35.78
N TYR A 295 -1.86 -7.74 36.44
CA TYR A 295 -2.16 -8.73 37.46
C TYR A 295 -2.49 -10.08 36.83
N ILE A 296 -1.75 -11.11 37.24
CA ILE A 296 -1.94 -12.50 36.79
C ILE A 296 -2.14 -13.36 38.04
N PRO A 297 -3.34 -13.92 38.28
CA PRO A 297 -3.54 -14.86 39.38
C PRO A 297 -2.64 -16.09 39.26
N GLU A 298 -2.08 -16.56 40.38
CA GLU A 298 -1.11 -17.68 40.38
C GLU A 298 -1.68 -18.95 39.74
N GLN A 299 -2.96 -19.23 39.96
CA GLN A 299 -3.66 -20.36 39.33
C GLN A 299 -3.78 -20.24 37.80
N VAL A 300 -3.90 -19.01 37.27
CA VAL A 300 -3.93 -18.77 35.81
C VAL A 300 -2.53 -18.94 35.22
N LYS A 301 -1.50 -18.45 35.91
CA LYS A 301 -0.10 -18.66 35.53
C LYS A 301 0.22 -20.16 35.46
N LYS A 302 -0.18 -20.93 36.48
CA LYS A 302 0.00 -22.39 36.51
C LYS A 302 -0.77 -23.12 35.42
N PHE A 303 -1.98 -22.64 35.06
CA PHE A 303 -2.80 -23.25 34.00
C PHE A 303 -2.17 -23.10 32.60
N TYR A 304 -1.65 -21.90 32.30
CA TYR A 304 -1.10 -21.61 30.97
C TYR A 304 0.34 -22.03 30.77
N ASP A 305 1.14 -22.21 31.82
CA ASP A 305 2.52 -22.65 31.66
C ASP A 305 2.58 -23.98 30.89
N LYS A 306 3.03 -23.91 29.62
CA LYS A 306 3.16 -25.05 28.71
C LYS A 306 4.61 -25.56 28.62
N THR A 307 5.51 -25.12 29.50
CA THR A 307 6.93 -25.50 29.40
C THR A 307 7.13 -27.00 29.58
N VAL A 308 6.50 -27.61 30.59
CA VAL A 308 6.59 -29.06 30.84
C VAL A 308 5.85 -29.85 29.76
N SER A 309 4.56 -29.55 29.52
CA SER A 309 3.77 -30.28 28.52
C SER A 309 4.29 -30.12 27.09
N GLY A 310 4.84 -28.94 26.75
CA GLY A 310 5.45 -28.69 25.45
C GLY A 310 6.73 -29.51 25.24
N ALA A 311 7.56 -29.64 26.27
CA ALA A 311 8.73 -30.51 26.23
C ALA A 311 8.34 -32.00 26.12
N GLU A 312 7.27 -32.43 26.80
CA GLU A 312 6.75 -33.80 26.68
C GLU A 312 6.26 -34.10 25.25
N LEU A 313 5.49 -33.19 24.64
CA LEU A 313 5.02 -33.33 23.26
C LEU A 313 6.17 -33.37 22.26
N GLU A 314 7.16 -32.50 22.42
CA GLU A 314 8.35 -32.51 21.55
C GLU A 314 9.19 -33.78 21.76
N ASN A 315 9.34 -34.27 22.98
CA ASN A 315 10.05 -35.52 23.25
C ASN A 315 9.36 -36.73 22.62
N GLN A 316 8.03 -36.79 22.64
CA GLN A 316 7.28 -37.83 21.91
C GLN A 316 7.55 -37.78 20.41
N TRP A 317 7.65 -36.57 19.84
CA TRP A 317 8.03 -36.40 18.44
C TRP A 317 9.50 -36.76 18.19
N ASN A 318 10.41 -36.43 19.11
CA ASN A 318 11.82 -36.82 19.01
C ASN A 318 11.99 -38.35 19.04
N ASP A 319 11.23 -39.06 19.87
CA ASP A 319 11.21 -40.52 19.90
C ASP A 319 10.69 -41.11 18.57
N LEU A 320 9.65 -40.50 17.99
CA LEU A 320 9.15 -40.87 16.66
C LEU A 320 10.20 -40.59 15.57
N PHE A 321 10.84 -39.43 15.60
CA PHE A 321 11.86 -39.03 14.64
C PHE A 321 13.13 -39.88 14.76
N ALA A 322 13.48 -40.34 15.96
CA ALA A 322 14.58 -41.28 16.18
C ALA A 322 14.30 -42.64 15.51
N LYS A 323 13.07 -43.17 15.65
CA LYS A 323 12.63 -44.38 14.93
C LYS A 323 12.66 -44.16 13.41
N TYR A 324 12.10 -43.04 12.95
CA TYR A 324 12.16 -42.65 11.54
C TYR A 324 13.59 -42.56 11.00
N THR A 325 14.52 -42.02 11.80
CA THR A 325 15.94 -41.90 11.41
C THR A 325 16.63 -43.27 11.30
N ALA A 326 16.27 -44.22 12.18
CA ALA A 326 16.79 -45.58 12.10
C ALA A 326 16.30 -46.32 10.84
N ASP A 327 15.02 -46.14 10.49
CA ASP A 327 14.37 -46.84 9.37
C ASP A 327 14.63 -46.16 8.01
N HIS A 328 14.75 -44.82 7.99
CA HIS A 328 14.87 -43.95 6.81
C HIS A 328 16.00 -42.92 6.95
N PRO A 329 17.27 -43.34 7.09
CA PRO A 329 18.37 -42.45 7.44
C PRO A 329 18.67 -41.37 6.39
N LYS A 330 18.43 -41.66 5.10
CA LYS A 330 18.67 -40.68 4.02
C LYS A 330 17.63 -39.57 4.05
N GLU A 331 16.35 -39.95 4.15
CA GLU A 331 15.24 -39.03 4.22
C GLU A 331 15.27 -38.21 5.52
N ALA A 332 15.68 -38.81 6.64
CA ALA A 332 15.85 -38.10 7.90
C ALA A 332 16.98 -37.06 7.85
N ALA A 333 18.12 -37.40 7.23
CA ALA A 333 19.22 -36.47 7.01
C ALA A 333 18.79 -35.29 6.10
N GLU A 334 18.02 -35.58 5.05
CA GLU A 334 17.49 -34.59 4.14
C GLU A 334 16.45 -33.66 4.80
N TYR A 335 15.51 -34.24 5.56
CA TYR A 335 14.54 -33.48 6.37
C TYR A 335 15.25 -32.53 7.33
N THR A 336 16.25 -33.04 8.06
CA THR A 336 17.04 -32.25 9.02
C THR A 336 17.77 -31.11 8.31
N ARG A 337 18.48 -31.40 7.20
CA ARG A 337 19.20 -30.41 6.40
C ARG A 337 18.27 -29.26 5.97
N ARG A 338 17.09 -29.60 5.43
CA ARG A 338 16.11 -28.63 4.94
C ARG A 338 15.50 -27.81 6.07
N MET A 339 15.18 -28.42 7.21
CA MET A 339 14.65 -27.72 8.39
C MET A 339 15.69 -26.78 9.04
N GLU A 340 16.97 -27.11 8.95
CA GLU A 340 18.08 -26.23 9.35
C GLU A 340 18.41 -25.14 8.32
N GLY A 341 17.79 -25.17 7.13
CA GLY A 341 18.06 -24.23 6.05
C GLY A 341 19.43 -24.40 5.38
N LYS A 342 20.14 -25.51 5.57
CA LYS A 342 21.48 -25.73 5.01
C LYS A 342 21.41 -26.13 3.54
N LEU A 343 22.29 -25.63 2.69
CA LEU A 343 22.44 -26.09 1.30
C LEU A 343 23.41 -27.28 1.23
N PRO A 344 23.26 -28.23 0.29
CA PRO A 344 24.31 -29.20 -0.03
C PRO A 344 25.58 -28.48 -0.52
N ALA A 345 26.77 -28.91 -0.12
CA ALA A 345 28.03 -28.21 -0.44
C ALA A 345 28.26 -28.00 -1.95
N ASP A 346 27.92 -29.00 -2.78
CA ASP A 346 28.17 -28.98 -4.23
C ASP A 346 26.93 -28.63 -5.06
N TRP A 347 25.90 -28.00 -4.47
CA TRP A 347 24.60 -27.81 -5.11
C TRP A 347 24.68 -27.02 -6.43
N SER A 348 25.59 -26.05 -6.54
CA SER A 348 25.77 -25.18 -7.71
C SER A 348 26.77 -25.71 -8.74
N LYS A 349 27.40 -26.87 -8.51
CA LYS A 349 28.50 -27.40 -9.33
C LYS A 349 28.14 -27.63 -10.81
N ASN A 350 26.90 -28.02 -11.08
CA ASN A 350 26.41 -28.38 -12.41
C ASN A 350 25.54 -27.27 -13.06
N MET A 351 25.64 -26.03 -12.58
CA MET A 351 24.93 -24.92 -13.21
C MET A 351 25.46 -24.69 -14.64
N PRO A 352 24.57 -24.35 -15.60
CA PRO A 352 24.95 -24.18 -16.99
C PRO A 352 25.89 -22.98 -17.16
N LYS A 353 26.76 -23.04 -18.18
CA LYS A 353 27.70 -21.99 -18.55
C LYS A 353 27.55 -21.69 -20.03
N TYR A 354 27.78 -20.44 -20.41
CA TYR A 354 27.58 -19.97 -21.77
C TYR A 354 28.80 -19.19 -22.27
N THR A 355 29.02 -19.26 -23.57
CA THR A 355 30.08 -18.54 -24.30
C THR A 355 29.45 -17.70 -25.41
N PRO A 356 30.16 -16.71 -25.97
CA PRO A 356 29.68 -15.96 -27.14
C PRO A 356 29.36 -16.80 -28.38
N ALA A 357 29.90 -18.02 -28.47
CA ALA A 357 29.62 -18.95 -29.58
C ALA A 357 28.26 -19.63 -29.45
N ASP A 358 27.68 -19.68 -28.25
CA ASP A 358 26.37 -20.25 -28.01
C ASP A 358 25.27 -19.31 -28.52
N ALA A 359 24.23 -19.90 -29.14
CA ALA A 359 23.10 -19.12 -29.67
C ALA A 359 22.40 -18.33 -28.55
N GLY A 360 22.24 -17.02 -28.77
CA GLY A 360 21.57 -16.12 -27.83
C GLY A 360 20.11 -16.49 -27.59
N LYS A 361 19.66 -16.33 -26.34
CA LYS A 361 18.28 -16.60 -25.88
C LYS A 361 17.77 -15.45 -25.03
N ALA A 362 16.47 -15.42 -24.77
CA ALA A 362 15.90 -14.50 -23.81
C ALA A 362 16.29 -14.91 -22.39
N THR A 363 16.47 -13.96 -21.48
CA THR A 363 16.84 -14.28 -20.09
C THR A 363 15.75 -15.05 -19.34
N ARG A 364 14.47 -14.98 -19.77
CA ARG A 364 13.43 -15.92 -19.30
C ARG A 364 13.70 -17.38 -19.69
N GLN A 365 14.31 -17.64 -20.85
CA GLN A 365 14.67 -18.99 -21.29
C GLN A 365 15.92 -19.49 -20.56
N TYR A 366 16.89 -18.62 -20.31
CA TYR A 366 18.01 -18.96 -19.42
C TYR A 366 17.53 -19.22 -17.99
N SER A 367 16.52 -18.49 -17.52
CA SER A 367 15.89 -18.70 -16.23
C SER A 367 15.19 -20.05 -16.14
N GLU A 368 14.51 -20.51 -17.20
CA GLU A 368 13.93 -21.87 -17.25
C GLU A 368 15.00 -22.94 -17.03
N ILE A 369 16.13 -22.83 -17.73
CA ILE A 369 17.25 -23.77 -17.64
C ILE A 369 17.88 -23.70 -16.24
N ALA A 370 18.14 -22.49 -15.72
CA ALA A 370 18.71 -22.29 -14.40
C ALA A 370 17.78 -22.82 -13.30
N LEU A 371 16.49 -22.45 -13.31
CA LEU A 371 15.50 -22.92 -12.34
C LEU A 371 15.43 -24.45 -12.31
N ASN A 372 15.43 -25.12 -13.46
CA ASN A 372 15.41 -26.58 -13.53
C ASN A 372 16.72 -27.23 -13.05
N ALA A 373 17.87 -26.59 -13.27
CA ALA A 373 19.14 -27.03 -12.67
C ALA A 373 19.12 -26.89 -11.14
N VAL A 374 18.70 -25.74 -10.63
CA VAL A 374 18.55 -25.47 -9.19
C VAL A 374 17.55 -26.46 -8.55
N ALA A 375 16.38 -26.64 -9.16
CA ALA A 375 15.34 -27.53 -8.64
C ALA A 375 15.66 -29.03 -8.77
N THR A 376 16.61 -29.42 -9.63
CA THR A 376 17.18 -30.76 -9.64
C THR A 376 18.14 -30.95 -8.46
N ALA A 377 18.97 -29.95 -8.18
CA ALA A 377 19.97 -30.01 -7.11
C ALA A 377 19.36 -29.83 -5.70
N LEU A 378 18.27 -29.09 -5.61
CA LEU A 378 17.61 -28.69 -4.37
C LEU A 378 16.14 -29.15 -4.39
N PRO A 379 15.80 -30.29 -3.76
CA PRO A 379 14.43 -30.78 -3.72
C PRO A 379 13.47 -29.82 -2.99
N GLU A 380 14.00 -28.96 -2.13
CA GLU A 380 13.23 -27.94 -1.41
C GLU A 380 12.69 -26.80 -2.29
N ILE A 381 13.06 -26.72 -3.57
CA ILE A 381 12.53 -25.70 -4.49
C ILE A 381 11.08 -26.02 -4.84
N VAL A 382 10.17 -25.22 -4.29
CA VAL A 382 8.72 -25.33 -4.46
C VAL A 382 8.19 -23.98 -4.89
N GLY A 383 7.30 -23.91 -5.87
CA GLY A 383 6.88 -22.61 -6.37
C GLY A 383 6.07 -22.71 -7.63
N GLY A 384 5.79 -21.59 -8.27
CA GLY A 384 4.95 -21.61 -9.45
C GLY A 384 4.72 -20.26 -10.09
N SER A 385 3.66 -20.18 -10.89
CA SER A 385 3.32 -18.96 -11.64
C SER A 385 1.85 -18.58 -11.45
N ALA A 386 1.59 -17.27 -11.45
CA ALA A 386 0.26 -16.69 -11.51
C ALA A 386 -0.32 -16.80 -12.94
N ASP A 387 -0.71 -18.02 -13.33
CA ASP A 387 -1.31 -18.37 -14.63
C ASP A 387 -0.45 -18.08 -15.87
N LEU A 388 0.85 -17.84 -15.68
CA LEU A 388 1.79 -17.45 -16.74
C LEU A 388 2.90 -18.47 -16.94
N THR A 389 2.71 -19.75 -16.54
CA THR A 389 3.72 -20.81 -16.70
C THR A 389 4.39 -20.86 -18.08
N PRO A 390 3.66 -20.88 -19.21
CA PRO A 390 4.29 -20.94 -20.54
C PRO A 390 4.94 -19.61 -20.96
N SER A 391 4.61 -18.50 -20.31
CA SER A 391 5.17 -17.18 -20.63
C SER A 391 6.40 -16.86 -19.77
N ASN A 392 6.35 -17.20 -18.48
CA ASN A 392 7.46 -17.07 -17.54
C ASN A 392 8.49 -18.20 -17.69
N LEU A 393 8.10 -19.35 -18.25
CA LEU A 393 8.92 -20.55 -18.43
C LEU A 393 9.43 -21.12 -17.09
N THR A 394 8.51 -21.34 -16.15
CA THR A 394 8.84 -21.77 -14.78
C THR A 394 8.48 -23.21 -14.46
N HIS A 395 7.99 -23.98 -15.44
CA HIS A 395 7.67 -25.39 -15.22
C HIS A 395 8.89 -26.19 -14.73
N LEU A 396 8.69 -27.03 -13.71
CA LEU A 396 9.72 -27.89 -13.15
C LEU A 396 9.68 -29.26 -13.83
N SER A 397 10.61 -29.56 -14.74
CA SER A 397 10.57 -30.79 -15.56
C SER A 397 10.66 -32.10 -14.77
N MET A 398 11.20 -32.04 -13.56
CA MET A 398 11.40 -33.18 -12.65
C MET A 398 10.28 -33.37 -11.62
N SER A 399 9.26 -32.51 -11.58
CA SER A 399 8.18 -32.59 -10.59
C SER A 399 6.83 -32.16 -11.16
N GLY A 400 5.75 -32.76 -10.67
CA GLY A 400 4.38 -32.40 -11.06
C GLY A 400 3.81 -31.22 -10.29
N ASP A 401 2.55 -30.91 -10.60
CA ASP A 401 1.77 -29.89 -9.91
C ASP A 401 1.43 -30.31 -8.47
N PHE A 402 1.53 -29.38 -7.53
CA PHE A 402 0.92 -29.49 -6.21
C PHE A 402 -0.60 -29.31 -6.36
N GLN A 403 -1.35 -30.37 -6.14
CA GLN A 403 -2.82 -30.37 -6.15
C GLN A 403 -3.36 -31.14 -4.94
N LYS A 404 -4.69 -31.10 -4.72
CA LYS A 404 -5.36 -31.81 -3.62
C LYS A 404 -4.93 -33.28 -3.54
N ASP A 405 -4.86 -33.96 -4.68
CA ASP A 405 -4.55 -35.39 -4.81
C ASP A 405 -3.09 -35.68 -5.17
N THR A 406 -2.29 -34.65 -5.47
CA THR A 406 -0.84 -34.76 -5.75
C THR A 406 -0.02 -33.81 -4.86
N PRO A 407 -0.12 -33.92 -3.52
CA PRO A 407 0.53 -32.98 -2.60
C PRO A 407 2.06 -33.04 -2.61
N ILE A 408 2.66 -34.12 -3.11
CA ILE A 408 4.11 -34.23 -3.30
C ILE A 408 4.63 -33.35 -4.46
N GLY A 409 3.76 -32.86 -5.33
CA GLY A 409 4.14 -31.96 -6.42
C GLY A 409 4.78 -30.68 -5.90
N ARG A 410 5.74 -30.14 -6.65
CA ARG A 410 6.49 -28.93 -6.26
C ARG A 410 6.05 -27.69 -7.05
N TYR A 411 5.22 -27.87 -8.08
CA TYR A 411 4.76 -26.75 -8.92
C TYR A 411 3.35 -26.28 -8.54
N ILE A 412 3.22 -25.04 -8.06
CA ILE A 412 1.94 -24.49 -7.60
C ILE A 412 1.28 -23.69 -8.74
N ARG A 413 0.05 -24.06 -9.09
CA ARG A 413 -0.79 -23.25 -9.99
C ARG A 413 -1.52 -22.19 -9.17
N PHE A 414 -0.95 -20.99 -9.07
CA PHE A 414 -1.57 -19.92 -8.28
C PHE A 414 -2.86 -19.36 -8.92
N GLY A 415 -2.99 -19.47 -10.25
CA GLY A 415 -3.99 -18.72 -11.02
C GLY A 415 -3.65 -17.21 -11.04
N VAL A 416 -4.55 -16.38 -11.59
CA VAL A 416 -4.34 -14.92 -11.70
C VAL A 416 -4.52 -14.25 -10.33
N ARG A 417 -3.51 -14.40 -9.47
CA ARG A 417 -3.55 -14.09 -8.03
C ARG A 417 -2.18 -13.64 -7.52
N GLU A 418 -1.58 -12.61 -8.10
CA GLU A 418 -0.21 -12.18 -7.79
C GLU A 418 -0.01 -11.81 -6.32
N HIS A 419 -0.99 -11.13 -5.72
CA HIS A 419 -0.91 -10.71 -4.32
C HIS A 419 -0.99 -11.94 -3.40
N GLY A 420 -1.96 -12.83 -3.62
CA GLY A 420 -2.09 -14.09 -2.91
C GLY A 420 -0.87 -14.99 -3.09
N MET A 421 -0.34 -15.11 -4.31
CA MET A 421 0.88 -15.84 -4.64
C MET A 421 2.08 -15.39 -3.81
N ALA A 422 2.32 -14.07 -3.74
CA ALA A 422 3.42 -13.50 -2.96
C ALA A 422 3.23 -13.74 -1.45
N SER A 423 2.01 -13.55 -0.93
CA SER A 423 1.71 -13.81 0.49
C SER A 423 1.81 -15.29 0.86
N ILE A 424 1.35 -16.19 0.00
CA ILE A 424 1.49 -17.64 0.18
C ILE A 424 2.97 -18.03 0.18
N SER A 425 3.78 -17.44 -0.71
CA SER A 425 5.22 -17.67 -0.76
C SER A 425 5.94 -17.24 0.52
N ASN A 426 5.49 -16.16 1.16
CA ASN A 426 5.97 -15.78 2.50
C ASN A 426 5.63 -16.84 3.56
N GLY A 427 4.44 -17.43 3.49
CA GLY A 427 4.03 -18.54 4.36
C GLY A 427 4.86 -19.81 4.16
N LEU A 428 5.11 -20.18 2.91
CA LEU A 428 6.00 -21.29 2.55
C LEU A 428 7.40 -21.09 3.16
N PHE A 429 7.97 -19.88 3.02
CA PHE A 429 9.28 -19.55 3.59
C PHE A 429 9.25 -19.63 5.12
N ALA A 430 8.21 -19.06 5.75
CA ALA A 430 8.08 -19.01 7.21
C ALA A 430 7.95 -20.40 7.86
N HIS A 431 7.36 -21.37 7.15
CA HIS A 431 7.28 -22.76 7.62
C HIS A 431 8.67 -23.37 7.85
N GLY A 432 9.61 -23.08 6.95
CA GLY A 432 10.88 -23.80 6.84
C GLY A 432 10.74 -25.12 6.08
N GLY A 433 11.87 -25.72 5.70
CA GLY A 433 11.88 -26.97 4.93
C GLY A 433 11.59 -26.82 3.44
N VAL A 434 11.14 -25.66 2.95
CA VAL A 434 10.98 -25.34 1.52
C VAL A 434 11.63 -24.00 1.17
N ARG A 435 11.98 -23.82 -0.10
CA ARG A 435 12.52 -22.59 -0.69
C ARG A 435 11.57 -22.11 -1.79
N PRO A 436 10.70 -21.14 -1.48
CA PRO A 436 9.67 -20.69 -2.40
C PRO A 436 10.23 -19.84 -3.54
N PHE A 437 9.76 -20.15 -4.76
CA PHE A 437 9.76 -19.18 -5.85
C PHE A 437 8.33 -18.88 -6.31
N CYS A 438 8.12 -17.72 -6.90
CA CYS A 438 6.85 -17.36 -7.52
C CYS A 438 7.08 -16.49 -8.75
N ALA A 439 6.14 -16.50 -9.71
CA ALA A 439 6.39 -15.92 -11.03
C ALA A 439 5.16 -15.23 -11.63
N THR A 440 5.40 -14.08 -12.27
CA THR A 440 4.42 -13.35 -13.08
C THR A 440 5.17 -12.43 -14.07
N PHE A 441 4.47 -11.56 -14.80
CA PHE A 441 5.10 -10.46 -15.52
C PHE A 441 5.61 -9.39 -14.56
N TYR A 442 6.72 -8.75 -14.91
CA TYR A 442 7.41 -7.84 -14.01
C TYR A 442 6.53 -6.67 -13.57
N ASN A 443 5.72 -6.14 -14.49
CA ASN A 443 4.76 -5.09 -14.18
C ASN A 443 3.70 -5.51 -13.15
N PHE A 444 3.28 -6.78 -13.14
CA PHE A 444 2.24 -7.27 -12.25
C PHE A 444 2.74 -7.63 -10.84
N ILE A 445 4.06 -7.58 -10.60
CA ILE A 445 4.57 -7.47 -9.23
C ILE A 445 3.99 -6.22 -8.54
N GLY A 446 3.61 -5.18 -9.30
CA GLY A 446 2.86 -4.02 -8.82
C GLY A 446 1.60 -4.38 -8.02
N TYR A 447 0.86 -5.43 -8.43
CA TYR A 447 -0.32 -5.92 -7.69
C TYR A 447 0.05 -6.51 -6.33
N ALA A 448 1.25 -7.10 -6.21
CA ALA A 448 1.70 -7.82 -5.03
C ALA A 448 2.58 -6.98 -4.07
N MET A 449 2.76 -5.68 -4.32
CA MET A 449 3.70 -4.83 -3.60
C MET A 449 3.54 -4.87 -2.08
N GLY A 450 2.31 -5.01 -1.57
CA GLY A 450 2.05 -5.17 -0.14
C GLY A 450 2.70 -6.42 0.45
N ALA A 451 2.60 -7.57 -0.24
CA ALA A 451 3.19 -8.83 0.17
C ALA A 451 4.71 -8.88 -0.05
N VAL A 452 5.19 -8.31 -1.16
CA VAL A 452 6.62 -8.15 -1.49
C VAL A 452 7.33 -7.33 -0.40
N ARG A 453 6.70 -6.24 0.07
CA ARG A 453 7.21 -5.47 1.22
C ARG A 453 7.27 -6.29 2.50
N VAL A 454 6.28 -7.15 2.75
CA VAL A 454 6.28 -8.05 3.91
C VAL A 454 7.39 -9.09 3.78
N SER A 455 7.67 -9.64 2.59
CA SER A 455 8.81 -10.54 2.35
C SER A 455 10.12 -9.89 2.80
N ALA A 456 10.36 -8.65 2.34
CA ALA A 456 11.58 -7.92 2.63
C ALA A 456 11.66 -7.56 4.12
N LEU A 457 10.56 -7.07 4.73
CA LEU A 457 10.48 -6.76 6.16
C LEU A 457 10.75 -7.99 7.03
N SER A 458 10.14 -9.12 6.69
CA SER A 458 10.25 -10.38 7.46
C SER A 458 11.55 -11.15 7.21
N ARG A 459 12.42 -10.62 6.34
CA ARG A 459 13.71 -11.23 5.97
C ARG A 459 13.54 -12.60 5.32
N PHE A 460 12.54 -12.73 4.46
CA PHE A 460 12.27 -13.95 3.72
C PHE A 460 13.01 -13.93 2.37
N GLY A 461 13.80 -14.98 2.15
CA GLY A 461 14.51 -15.26 0.90
C GLY A 461 13.59 -15.84 -0.19
N VAL A 462 12.44 -15.22 -0.42
CA VAL A 462 11.53 -15.58 -1.52
C VAL A 462 12.13 -15.11 -2.85
N ILE A 463 12.05 -15.96 -3.88
CA ILE A 463 12.51 -15.65 -5.24
C ILE A 463 11.31 -15.28 -6.13
N TYR A 464 11.30 -14.07 -6.65
CA TYR A 464 10.31 -13.58 -7.59
C TYR A 464 10.88 -13.63 -9.01
N ILE A 465 10.38 -14.52 -9.84
CA ILE A 465 10.74 -14.64 -11.26
C ILE A 465 9.80 -13.74 -12.07
N ALA A 466 10.31 -12.58 -12.47
CA ALA A 466 9.50 -11.50 -12.99
C ALA A 466 9.86 -11.20 -14.46
N THR A 467 9.17 -11.85 -15.39
CA THR A 467 9.53 -11.80 -16.83
C THR A 467 8.86 -10.63 -17.57
N HIS A 468 9.21 -10.38 -18.83
CA HIS A 468 8.66 -9.27 -19.64
C HIS A 468 8.98 -7.92 -18.99
N ASP A 469 10.27 -7.68 -18.79
CA ASP A 469 10.84 -6.68 -17.90
C ASP A 469 10.86 -5.23 -18.41
N SER A 470 10.41 -4.94 -19.63
CA SER A 470 10.59 -3.64 -20.28
C SER A 470 9.63 -3.42 -21.45
N ILE A 471 9.77 -2.28 -22.13
CA ILE A 471 9.11 -2.00 -23.42
C ILE A 471 9.35 -3.08 -24.48
N PHE A 472 10.44 -3.85 -24.37
CA PHE A 472 10.78 -4.90 -25.33
C PHE A 472 9.98 -6.19 -25.19
N LEU A 473 8.94 -6.19 -24.36
CA LEU A 473 7.86 -7.15 -24.54
C LEU A 473 7.06 -6.89 -25.82
N GLY A 474 7.06 -5.66 -26.36
CA GLY A 474 6.43 -5.36 -27.65
C GLY A 474 4.93 -5.09 -27.58
N GLU A 475 4.17 -5.94 -28.26
CA GLU A 475 2.81 -5.65 -28.72
C GLU A 475 1.77 -5.45 -27.62
N ASP A 476 1.93 -6.03 -26.42
CA ASP A 476 0.95 -5.86 -25.33
C ASP A 476 0.88 -4.40 -24.82
N GLY A 477 1.91 -3.60 -25.10
CA GLY A 477 1.86 -2.15 -24.91
C GLY A 477 1.96 -1.67 -23.46
N PRO A 478 1.66 -0.38 -23.21
CA PRO A 478 2.08 0.33 -22.00
C PRO A 478 1.45 -0.17 -20.70
N THR A 479 0.37 -0.97 -20.75
CA THR A 479 -0.23 -1.57 -19.55
C THR A 479 0.56 -2.76 -19.02
N HIS A 480 1.45 -3.33 -19.83
CA HIS A 480 2.29 -4.48 -19.50
C HIS A 480 3.76 -4.11 -19.35
N GLN A 481 4.18 -2.98 -19.94
CA GLN A 481 5.57 -2.55 -20.04
C GLN A 481 5.95 -1.79 -18.76
N PRO A 482 6.78 -2.38 -17.88
CA PRO A 482 7.19 -1.70 -16.65
C PRO A 482 8.14 -0.53 -16.98
N ILE A 483 7.94 0.59 -16.30
CA ILE A 483 8.82 1.78 -16.39
C ILE A 483 9.44 2.08 -15.03
N GLU A 484 8.61 2.22 -14.01
CA GLU A 484 8.97 2.63 -12.65
C GLU A 484 9.40 1.45 -11.74
N MET A 485 9.15 0.21 -12.17
CA MET A 485 9.28 -0.97 -11.30
C MET A 485 10.69 -1.17 -10.73
N ASN A 486 11.73 -0.96 -11.55
CA ASN A 486 13.11 -1.01 -11.08
C ASN A 486 13.35 0.01 -9.96
N ALA A 487 12.91 1.26 -10.15
CA ALA A 487 13.09 2.32 -9.16
C ALA A 487 12.30 2.03 -7.87
N ALA A 488 11.05 1.57 -7.99
CA ALA A 488 10.21 1.23 -6.85
C ALA A 488 10.79 0.09 -6.01
N LEU A 489 11.28 -0.98 -6.66
CA LEU A 489 11.83 -2.15 -5.97
C LEU A 489 13.25 -1.91 -5.45
N ARG A 490 14.12 -1.21 -6.17
CA ARG A 490 15.46 -0.80 -5.68
C ARG A 490 15.39 0.16 -4.49
N ALA A 491 14.29 0.93 -4.37
CA ALA A 491 14.04 1.75 -3.18
C ALA A 491 13.59 0.93 -1.96
N MET A 492 13.19 -0.33 -2.14
CA MET A 492 12.72 -1.20 -1.06
C MET A 492 13.90 -1.80 -0.27
N PRO A 493 14.00 -1.56 1.04
CA PRO A 493 15.08 -2.13 1.84
C PRO A 493 15.02 -3.66 1.91
N ASN A 494 16.18 -4.30 2.11
CA ASN A 494 16.31 -5.74 2.34
C ASN A 494 15.83 -6.62 1.16
N MET A 495 16.13 -6.16 -0.06
CA MET A 495 15.81 -6.83 -1.31
C MET A 495 17.00 -6.74 -2.28
N TYR A 496 17.10 -7.71 -3.18
CA TYR A 496 17.98 -7.69 -4.34
C TYR A 496 17.14 -7.69 -5.61
N VAL A 497 17.36 -6.70 -6.48
CA VAL A 497 16.73 -6.63 -7.81
C VAL A 497 17.76 -6.95 -8.89
N TYR A 498 17.68 -8.18 -9.40
CA TYR A 498 18.51 -8.70 -10.47
C TYR A 498 17.90 -8.38 -11.83
N ARG A 499 18.69 -7.87 -12.77
CA ARG A 499 18.33 -7.67 -14.17
C ARG A 499 19.48 -8.16 -15.08
N PRO A 500 19.62 -9.49 -15.24
CA PRO A 500 20.76 -10.09 -15.94
C PRO A 500 20.73 -9.81 -17.45
N ALA A 501 21.90 -9.64 -18.04
CA ALA A 501 22.09 -9.35 -19.46
C ALA A 501 22.16 -10.59 -20.36
N ASP A 502 22.54 -11.75 -19.82
CA ASP A 502 22.72 -12.97 -20.59
C ASP A 502 22.56 -14.25 -19.76
N GLY A 503 22.99 -15.40 -20.32
CA GLY A 503 22.89 -16.70 -19.65
C GLY A 503 23.75 -16.82 -18.40
N ASN A 504 24.99 -16.32 -18.41
CA ASN A 504 25.90 -16.41 -17.26
C ASN A 504 25.41 -15.53 -16.11
N GLU A 505 24.95 -14.31 -16.41
CA GLU A 505 24.39 -13.44 -15.38
C GLU A 505 23.07 -13.96 -14.82
N THR A 506 22.25 -14.62 -15.65
CA THR A 506 21.01 -15.25 -15.18
C THR A 506 21.33 -16.37 -14.19
N VAL A 507 22.32 -17.21 -14.50
CA VAL A 507 22.81 -18.27 -13.60
C VAL A 507 23.36 -17.70 -12.30
N GLY A 508 24.23 -16.68 -12.39
CA GLY A 508 24.77 -16.00 -11.20
C GLY A 508 23.69 -15.39 -10.31
N SER A 509 22.62 -14.84 -10.92
CA SER A 509 21.47 -14.29 -10.18
C SER A 509 20.73 -15.37 -9.38
N TYR A 510 20.54 -16.56 -9.94
CA TYR A 510 19.97 -17.70 -9.21
C TYR A 510 20.88 -18.18 -8.08
N ILE A 511 22.20 -18.27 -8.32
CA ILE A 511 23.16 -18.65 -7.27
C ILE A 511 23.09 -17.68 -6.09
N ALA A 512 23.22 -16.38 -6.37
CA ALA A 512 23.15 -15.35 -5.35
C ALA A 512 21.80 -15.35 -4.61
N ALA A 513 20.68 -15.53 -5.33
CA ALA A 513 19.35 -15.58 -4.73
C ALA A 513 19.15 -16.79 -3.80
N ILE A 514 19.70 -17.96 -4.14
CA ILE A 514 19.58 -19.19 -3.34
C ILE A 514 20.47 -19.14 -2.09
N GLU A 515 21.68 -18.63 -2.22
CA GLU A 515 22.64 -18.50 -1.12
C GLU A 515 22.20 -17.47 -0.09
N ASN A 516 21.48 -16.43 -0.53
CA ASN A 516 20.89 -15.44 0.35
C ASN A 516 19.55 -15.91 0.94
N GLN A 517 19.54 -16.19 2.25
CA GLN A 517 18.34 -16.64 2.97
C GLN A 517 17.59 -15.52 3.71
N HIS A 518 18.07 -14.28 3.63
CA HIS A 518 17.61 -13.21 4.52
C HIS A 518 17.12 -11.96 3.79
N LYS A 519 17.22 -11.92 2.46
CA LYS A 519 16.73 -10.82 1.63
C LYS A 519 15.87 -11.37 0.52
N THR A 520 14.81 -10.65 0.19
CA THR A 520 13.95 -11.02 -0.94
C THR A 520 14.69 -10.81 -2.27
N SER A 521 14.49 -11.68 -3.25
CA SER A 521 15.15 -11.58 -4.57
C SER A 521 14.13 -11.43 -5.67
N VAL A 522 14.31 -10.46 -6.56
CA VAL A 522 13.49 -10.26 -7.76
C VAL A 522 14.39 -10.39 -9.00
N LEU A 523 14.03 -11.28 -9.93
CA LEU A 523 14.73 -11.47 -11.19
C LEU A 523 13.88 -10.88 -12.31
N ALA A 524 14.26 -9.69 -12.79
CA ALA A 524 13.66 -9.02 -13.93
C ALA A 524 14.22 -9.61 -15.24
N LEU A 525 13.37 -10.29 -16.01
CA LEU A 525 13.80 -11.13 -17.14
C LEU A 525 13.13 -10.73 -18.45
N THR A 526 13.88 -10.79 -19.53
CA THR A 526 13.47 -10.32 -20.86
C THR A 526 12.52 -11.29 -21.57
N ARG A 527 11.68 -10.75 -22.48
CA ARG A 527 10.89 -11.55 -23.44
C ARG A 527 11.73 -11.93 -24.66
N GLN A 528 12.52 -10.97 -25.13
CA GLN A 528 13.33 -10.95 -26.34
C GLN A 528 14.70 -11.61 -26.15
N GLY A 529 15.27 -12.15 -27.23
CA GLY A 529 16.60 -12.77 -27.22
C GLY A 529 17.73 -11.76 -27.01
N LEU A 530 18.78 -12.18 -26.29
CA LEU A 530 20.01 -11.42 -26.05
C LEU A 530 21.25 -12.27 -26.36
N PRO A 531 22.37 -11.67 -26.81
CA PRO A 531 23.61 -12.39 -27.02
C PRO A 531 24.26 -12.80 -25.69
N ASN A 532 25.09 -13.85 -25.71
CA ASN A 532 25.98 -14.16 -24.60
C ASN A 532 27.23 -13.28 -24.69
N LEU A 533 27.64 -12.72 -23.56
CA LEU A 533 28.75 -11.76 -23.50
C LEU A 533 30.08 -12.47 -23.25
N ALA A 534 31.17 -11.94 -23.79
CA ALA A 534 32.50 -12.57 -23.73
C ALA A 534 33.08 -12.65 -22.31
N HIS A 535 32.80 -11.65 -21.48
CA HIS A 535 33.38 -11.50 -20.15
C HIS A 535 32.35 -11.65 -19.02
N SER A 536 31.12 -12.07 -19.33
CA SER A 536 30.13 -12.34 -18.28
C SER A 536 30.44 -13.65 -17.57
N THR A 537 30.32 -13.65 -16.24
CA THR A 537 30.47 -14.84 -15.42
C THR A 537 29.42 -14.87 -14.32
N ALA A 538 29.07 -16.06 -13.84
CA ALA A 538 28.12 -16.20 -12.73
C ALA A 538 28.70 -15.59 -11.43
N GLU A 539 30.01 -15.72 -11.24
CA GLU A 539 30.74 -15.23 -10.08
C GLU A 539 30.76 -13.70 -10.01
N ALA A 540 30.83 -13.01 -11.16
CA ALA A 540 30.83 -11.56 -11.22
C ALA A 540 29.50 -10.95 -10.73
N VAL A 541 28.38 -11.66 -10.87
CA VAL A 541 27.06 -11.20 -10.37
C VAL A 541 27.07 -10.95 -8.86
N ALA A 542 27.84 -11.73 -8.09
CA ALA A 542 27.96 -11.55 -6.64
C ALA A 542 28.57 -10.18 -6.24
N LYS A 543 29.23 -9.49 -7.18
CA LYS A 543 29.74 -8.13 -7.01
C LYS A 543 28.71 -7.06 -7.37
N GLY A 544 27.59 -7.43 -7.98
CA GLY A 544 26.48 -6.56 -8.35
C GLY A 544 26.70 -5.72 -9.60
N ALA A 545 27.93 -5.20 -9.80
CA ALA A 545 28.37 -4.56 -11.03
C ALA A 545 29.84 -4.86 -11.31
N TYR A 546 30.21 -4.99 -12.58
CA TYR A 546 31.57 -5.30 -13.00
C TYR A 546 31.83 -4.81 -14.44
N ILE A 547 33.11 -4.68 -14.79
CA ILE A 547 33.53 -4.31 -16.15
C ILE A 547 33.29 -5.50 -17.08
N VAL A 548 32.43 -5.33 -18.08
CA VAL A 548 32.06 -6.40 -19.03
C VAL A 548 32.73 -6.22 -20.39
N ALA A 549 33.15 -5.00 -20.73
CA ALA A 549 33.95 -4.73 -21.92
C ALA A 549 34.76 -3.44 -21.76
N ASN A 550 35.95 -3.42 -22.33
CA ASN A 550 36.73 -2.21 -22.57
C ASN A 550 36.91 -2.05 -24.08
N LEU A 551 36.76 -0.84 -24.60
CA LEU A 551 36.87 -0.55 -26.02
C LEU A 551 37.85 0.59 -26.27
N ALA A 552 38.76 0.39 -27.22
CA ALA A 552 39.68 1.40 -27.74
C ALA A 552 39.64 1.38 -29.27
N ASN A 553 39.57 2.55 -29.90
CA ASN A 553 39.42 2.68 -31.36
C ASN A 553 38.22 1.88 -31.93
N GLY A 554 37.17 1.71 -31.15
CA GLY A 554 35.97 0.94 -31.52
C GLY A 554 36.14 -0.59 -31.52
N ALA A 555 37.27 -1.10 -31.05
CA ALA A 555 37.53 -2.53 -30.88
C ALA A 555 37.60 -2.90 -29.39
N GLU A 556 37.10 -4.08 -29.04
CA GLU A 556 37.23 -4.62 -27.68
C GLU A 556 38.70 -4.95 -27.37
N VAL A 557 39.15 -4.56 -26.18
CA VAL A 557 40.50 -4.81 -25.64
C VAL A 557 40.36 -5.39 -24.23
N GLU A 558 41.32 -6.18 -23.76
CA GLU A 558 41.27 -6.76 -22.42
C GLU A 558 41.32 -5.66 -21.34
N GLU A 559 42.24 -4.72 -21.48
CA GLU A 559 42.43 -3.59 -20.57
C GLU A 559 42.62 -2.29 -21.36
N LEU A 560 42.23 -1.17 -20.76
CA LEU A 560 42.47 0.16 -21.33
C LEU A 560 43.87 0.65 -20.98
N GLU A 561 44.54 1.28 -21.94
CA GLU A 561 45.74 2.05 -21.67
C GLU A 561 45.36 3.39 -21.00
N GLY A 562 45.49 3.42 -19.67
CA GLY A 562 45.09 4.54 -18.82
C GLY A 562 43.57 4.60 -18.56
N GLU A 563 43.11 5.71 -17.99
CA GLU A 563 41.69 5.89 -17.63
C GLU A 563 40.78 5.93 -18.87
N PRO A 564 39.53 5.42 -18.80
CA PRO A 564 38.53 5.62 -19.84
C PRO A 564 38.16 7.10 -19.99
N ASP A 565 37.86 7.50 -21.22
CA ASP A 565 37.28 8.81 -21.53
C ASP A 565 35.77 8.85 -21.20
N LEU A 566 35.14 7.67 -21.17
CA LEU A 566 33.71 7.50 -20.93
C LEU A 566 33.41 6.14 -20.30
N VAL A 567 32.46 6.11 -19.37
CA VAL A 567 31.86 4.88 -18.86
C VAL A 567 30.39 4.79 -19.26
N LEU A 568 30.01 3.67 -19.87
CA LEU A 568 28.61 3.29 -20.08
C LEU A 568 28.23 2.24 -19.04
N ILE A 569 27.25 2.55 -18.20
CA ILE A 569 26.76 1.65 -17.16
C ILE A 569 25.35 1.17 -17.51
N ALA A 570 25.14 -0.14 -17.64
CA ALA A 570 23.88 -0.67 -18.14
C ALA A 570 23.46 -1.95 -17.41
N SER A 571 22.18 -2.31 -17.52
CA SER A 571 21.65 -3.56 -16.99
C SER A 571 20.84 -4.29 -18.07
N GLY A 572 20.63 -5.60 -17.90
CA GLY A 572 19.73 -6.38 -18.74
C GLY A 572 20.03 -6.26 -20.24
N SER A 573 18.97 -6.04 -21.02
CA SER A 573 19.05 -5.93 -22.47
C SER A 573 19.92 -4.78 -22.98
N GLU A 574 20.16 -3.76 -22.15
CA GLU A 574 20.87 -2.56 -22.56
C GLU A 574 22.41 -2.71 -22.47
N VAL A 575 22.91 -3.79 -21.85
CA VAL A 575 24.36 -4.06 -21.79
C VAL A 575 24.91 -4.34 -23.19
N SER A 576 24.28 -5.26 -23.93
CA SER A 576 24.67 -5.54 -25.33
C SER A 576 24.53 -4.31 -26.22
N LEU A 577 23.47 -3.51 -26.02
CA LEU A 577 23.27 -2.23 -26.71
C LEU A 577 24.42 -1.24 -26.43
N SER A 578 24.89 -1.18 -25.18
CA SER A 578 25.98 -0.29 -24.76
C SER A 578 27.33 -0.71 -25.34
N ILE A 579 27.59 -2.02 -25.47
CA ILE A 579 28.78 -2.53 -26.16
C ILE A 579 28.75 -2.12 -27.64
N GLU A 580 27.62 -2.31 -28.32
CA GLU A 580 27.48 -1.90 -29.73
C GLU A 580 27.59 -0.38 -29.91
N ALA A 581 27.06 0.42 -28.99
CA ALA A 581 27.23 1.87 -29.02
C ALA A 581 28.70 2.27 -28.80
N ALA A 582 29.42 1.58 -27.91
CA ALA A 582 30.83 1.84 -27.64
C ALA A 582 31.73 1.54 -28.87
N LYS A 583 31.37 0.57 -29.72
CA LYS A 583 32.08 0.29 -30.99
C LYS A 583 32.04 1.48 -31.96
N LEU A 584 31.00 2.31 -31.87
CA LEU A 584 30.83 3.52 -32.71
C LEU A 584 31.57 4.75 -32.15
N LEU A 585 32.20 4.63 -30.98
CA LEU A 585 32.93 5.70 -30.30
C LEU A 585 34.44 5.57 -30.53
N THR A 586 34.85 5.48 -31.81
CA THR A 586 36.24 5.18 -32.19
C THR A 586 37.28 6.21 -31.74
N SER A 587 36.86 7.41 -31.35
CA SER A 587 37.74 8.47 -30.84
C SER A 587 37.94 8.45 -29.33
N TYR A 588 37.29 7.51 -28.61
CA TYR A 588 37.27 7.46 -27.16
C TYR A 588 37.64 6.06 -26.64
N LYS A 589 38.30 6.01 -25.49
CA LYS A 589 38.42 4.82 -24.65
C LYS A 589 37.14 4.67 -23.84
N VAL A 590 36.34 3.65 -24.13
CA VAL A 590 35.05 3.45 -23.51
C VAL A 590 35.07 2.20 -22.65
N ARG A 591 34.67 2.33 -21.39
CA ARG A 591 34.43 1.20 -20.50
C ARG A 591 32.94 0.91 -20.42
N VAL A 592 32.54 -0.34 -20.59
CA VAL A 592 31.16 -0.78 -20.37
C VAL A 592 31.08 -1.60 -19.09
N VAL A 593 30.19 -1.18 -18.20
CA VAL A 593 29.92 -1.81 -16.91
C VAL A 593 28.56 -2.47 -16.95
N SER A 594 28.51 -3.78 -16.69
CA SER A 594 27.25 -4.49 -16.45
C SER A 594 26.83 -4.35 -15.00
N VAL A 595 25.55 -4.09 -14.76
CA VAL A 595 24.93 -3.97 -13.44
C VAL A 595 23.77 -4.95 -13.31
N PRO A 596 24.04 -6.25 -13.15
CA PRO A 596 22.99 -7.22 -12.90
C PRO A 596 22.25 -6.92 -11.60
N CYS A 597 22.90 -6.43 -10.54
CA CYS A 597 22.24 -6.14 -9.26
C CYS A 597 22.85 -4.92 -8.57
N ARG A 598 22.11 -3.81 -8.60
CA ARG A 598 22.51 -2.55 -7.97
C ARG A 598 22.72 -2.71 -6.46
N ASP A 599 21.84 -3.43 -5.77
CA ASP A 599 21.88 -3.49 -4.31
C ASP A 599 23.09 -4.30 -3.80
N LEU A 600 23.54 -5.32 -4.55
CA LEU A 600 24.80 -6.02 -4.28
C LEU A 600 26.02 -5.11 -4.54
N PHE A 601 25.95 -4.28 -5.58
CA PHE A 601 27.02 -3.32 -5.85
C PHE A 601 27.12 -2.28 -4.73
N ASP A 602 25.99 -1.84 -4.19
CA ASP A 602 25.93 -0.91 -3.06
C ASP A 602 26.61 -1.45 -1.79
N GLU A 603 26.68 -2.76 -1.63
CA GLU A 603 27.34 -3.44 -0.51
C GLU A 603 28.86 -3.57 -0.68
N GLN A 604 29.40 -3.33 -1.89
CA GLN A 604 30.84 -3.39 -2.13
C GLN A 604 31.60 -2.21 -1.50
N SER A 605 32.91 -2.39 -1.32
CA SER A 605 33.80 -1.33 -0.83
C SER A 605 33.80 -0.14 -1.79
N LEU A 606 34.06 1.05 -1.25
CA LEU A 606 34.25 2.24 -2.08
C LEU A 606 35.40 2.05 -3.08
N GLU A 607 36.47 1.36 -2.67
CA GLU A 607 37.59 0.99 -3.53
C GLU A 607 37.13 0.20 -4.76
N TYR A 608 36.34 -0.85 -4.57
CA TYR A 608 35.81 -1.64 -5.69
C TYR A 608 34.88 -0.82 -6.58
N LYS A 609 34.04 0.04 -5.99
CA LYS A 609 33.17 0.92 -6.79
C LYS A 609 33.97 1.88 -7.67
N LYS A 610 35.07 2.42 -7.14
CA LYS A 610 36.01 3.26 -7.89
C LYS A 610 36.78 2.47 -8.93
N GLU A 611 37.17 1.23 -8.66
CA GLU A 611 37.79 0.34 -9.64
C GLU A 611 36.87 0.14 -10.86
N VAL A 612 35.58 -0.09 -10.63
CA VAL A 612 34.59 -0.36 -11.68
C VAL A 612 34.24 0.90 -12.49
N ILE A 613 33.85 1.99 -11.83
CA ILE A 613 33.32 3.20 -12.51
C ILE A 613 34.38 4.28 -12.74
N GLY A 614 35.46 4.31 -11.97
CA GLY A 614 36.48 5.37 -12.01
C GLY A 614 36.06 6.65 -11.28
N GLU A 615 37.01 7.58 -11.14
CA GLU A 615 36.79 8.89 -10.54
C GLU A 615 36.99 10.01 -11.55
N GLY A 616 36.04 10.95 -11.59
CA GLY A 616 36.11 12.11 -12.48
C GLY A 616 35.91 11.81 -13.97
N ILE A 617 35.40 10.62 -14.28
CA ILE A 617 35.15 10.14 -15.64
C ILE A 617 33.68 10.39 -16.00
N PRO A 618 33.38 10.97 -17.18
CA PRO A 618 32.01 11.06 -17.67
C PRO A 618 31.34 9.68 -17.70
N THR A 619 30.14 9.57 -17.13
CA THR A 619 29.44 8.29 -16.96
C THR A 619 27.99 8.44 -17.37
N MET A 620 27.52 7.58 -18.28
CA MET A 620 26.13 7.53 -18.73
C MET A 620 25.51 6.20 -18.37
N SER A 621 24.34 6.22 -17.72
CA SER A 621 23.55 5.00 -17.54
C SER A 621 22.65 4.72 -18.74
N VAL A 622 22.43 3.45 -19.06
CA VAL A 622 21.55 3.01 -20.16
C VAL A 622 20.63 1.90 -19.63
N GLU A 623 19.35 2.19 -19.48
CA GLU A 623 18.34 1.22 -19.02
C GLU A 623 16.98 1.57 -19.61
N ALA A 624 16.26 0.62 -20.23
CA ALA A 624 14.93 0.83 -20.81
C ALA A 624 13.81 0.88 -19.76
N ALA A 625 14.00 1.75 -18.77
CA ALA A 625 13.13 1.99 -17.61
C ALA A 625 13.32 3.44 -17.10
N ALA A 626 12.63 3.80 -16.02
CA ALA A 626 12.75 5.13 -15.41
C ALA A 626 14.20 5.46 -15.01
N THR A 627 14.60 6.72 -15.21
CA THR A 627 15.96 7.21 -14.88
C THR A 627 16.18 7.40 -13.38
N PHE A 628 15.10 7.39 -12.59
CA PHE A 628 15.14 7.65 -11.16
C PHE A 628 16.07 6.69 -10.40
N GLY A 629 17.01 7.26 -9.64
CA GLY A 629 18.00 6.52 -8.85
C GLY A 629 19.31 6.25 -9.59
N TRP A 630 19.40 6.41 -10.91
CA TRP A 630 20.65 6.20 -11.66
C TRP A 630 21.69 7.32 -11.47
N SER A 631 21.25 8.50 -11.01
CA SER A 631 22.14 9.61 -10.63
C SER A 631 23.13 9.25 -9.51
N ASP A 632 22.90 8.13 -8.80
CA ASP A 632 23.86 7.61 -7.81
C ASP A 632 25.12 6.99 -8.45
N TYR A 633 25.09 6.62 -9.74
CA TYR A 633 26.19 5.94 -10.45
C TYR A 633 26.55 6.57 -11.79
N SER A 634 25.84 7.62 -12.22
CA SER A 634 26.01 8.22 -13.54
C SER A 634 25.75 9.72 -13.52
N HIS A 635 26.43 10.43 -14.42
CA HIS A 635 26.30 11.87 -14.64
C HIS A 635 25.09 12.23 -15.48
N THR A 636 24.75 11.37 -16.45
CA THR A 636 23.54 11.47 -17.27
C THR A 636 22.88 10.10 -17.41
N GLN A 637 21.58 10.11 -17.69
CA GLN A 637 20.77 8.90 -17.74
C GLN A 637 20.08 8.80 -19.11
N PHE A 638 20.34 7.70 -19.83
CA PHE A 638 19.60 7.30 -21.02
C PHE A 638 18.57 6.26 -20.62
N GLY A 639 17.33 6.71 -20.40
CA GLY A 639 16.21 5.86 -20.02
C GLY A 639 14.89 6.37 -20.55
N LEU A 640 13.79 5.91 -19.96
CA LEU A 640 12.44 6.20 -20.42
C LEU A 640 11.55 6.68 -19.26
N ASP A 641 11.32 7.99 -19.18
CA ASP A 641 10.47 8.62 -18.13
C ASP A 641 9.05 8.94 -18.62
N ARG A 642 8.53 8.07 -19.49
CA ARG A 642 7.14 8.06 -19.97
C ARG A 642 6.69 6.62 -20.14
N PHE A 643 5.39 6.40 -20.21
CA PHE A 643 4.88 5.08 -20.62
C PHE A 643 5.30 4.73 -22.05
N GLY A 644 5.41 3.44 -22.31
CA GLY A 644 5.76 2.88 -23.61
C GLY A 644 4.61 2.96 -24.63
N ALA A 645 4.60 2.02 -25.58
CA ALA A 645 3.62 1.98 -26.67
C ALA A 645 3.40 0.52 -27.12
N SER A 646 2.23 0.24 -27.69
CA SER A 646 1.96 -1.04 -28.36
C SER A 646 2.52 -0.98 -29.79
N ALA A 647 3.63 -1.69 -30.03
CA ALA A 647 4.25 -1.83 -31.34
C ALA A 647 5.23 -3.02 -31.32
N THR A 648 5.78 -3.37 -32.49
CA THR A 648 6.87 -4.35 -32.55
C THR A 648 8.12 -3.83 -31.82
N ILE A 649 8.95 -4.74 -31.30
CA ILE A 649 10.20 -4.38 -30.61
C ILE A 649 11.09 -3.47 -31.47
N ALA A 650 11.18 -3.72 -32.78
CA ALA A 650 11.97 -2.91 -33.70
C ALA A 650 11.45 -1.47 -33.77
N GLN A 651 10.13 -1.28 -33.88
CA GLN A 651 9.52 0.06 -33.88
C GLN A 651 9.72 0.76 -32.54
N LEU A 652 9.65 0.04 -31.41
CA LEU A 652 9.87 0.63 -30.08
C LEU A 652 11.33 1.05 -29.88
N LYS A 653 12.29 0.24 -30.32
CA LYS A 653 13.72 0.59 -30.31
C LYS A 653 13.99 1.87 -31.10
N GLU A 654 13.43 1.95 -32.31
CA GLU A 654 13.58 3.13 -33.16
C GLU A 654 12.90 4.36 -32.54
N HIS A 655 11.62 4.23 -32.17
CA HIS A 655 10.82 5.35 -31.67
C HIS A 655 11.35 5.97 -30.37
N PHE A 656 11.85 5.13 -29.46
CA PHE A 656 12.39 5.58 -28.17
C PHE A 656 13.91 5.75 -28.17
N GLY A 657 14.58 5.53 -29.31
CA GLY A 657 16.03 5.76 -29.44
C GLY A 657 16.93 4.70 -28.78
N PHE A 658 16.41 3.53 -28.41
CA PHE A 658 17.23 2.41 -27.89
C PHE A 658 17.93 1.65 -29.03
N ASN A 659 18.79 2.36 -29.76
CA ASN A 659 19.64 1.84 -30.83
C ASN A 659 21.10 2.34 -30.66
N PRO A 660 22.11 1.63 -31.21
CA PRO A 660 23.52 1.95 -30.96
C PRO A 660 23.92 3.38 -31.37
N ASN A 661 23.37 3.90 -32.47
CA ASN A 661 23.72 5.23 -32.97
C ASN A 661 23.25 6.33 -32.01
N THR A 662 22.00 6.26 -31.56
CA THR A 662 21.44 7.24 -30.63
C THR A 662 22.16 7.21 -29.28
N VAL A 663 22.44 6.02 -28.74
CA VAL A 663 23.22 5.89 -27.49
C VAL A 663 24.63 6.48 -27.67
N ALA A 664 25.31 6.20 -28.79
CA ALA A 664 26.62 6.78 -29.08
C ALA A 664 26.56 8.32 -29.26
N ASP A 665 25.48 8.86 -29.83
CA ASP A 665 25.28 10.31 -29.97
C ASP A 665 25.09 11.01 -28.62
N GLU A 666 24.28 10.44 -27.72
CA GLU A 666 24.11 10.98 -26.36
C GLU A 666 25.41 10.87 -25.55
N ALA A 667 26.15 9.77 -25.69
CA ALA A 667 27.48 9.61 -25.12
C ALA A 667 28.46 10.69 -25.61
N ARG A 668 28.51 10.97 -26.92
CA ARG A 668 29.32 12.06 -27.48
C ARG A 668 28.96 13.43 -26.89
N LYS A 669 27.67 13.71 -26.70
CA LYS A 669 27.20 14.96 -26.07
C LYS A 669 27.69 15.07 -24.63
N LEU A 670 27.68 13.97 -23.86
CA LEU A 670 28.19 13.94 -22.50
C LEU A 670 29.69 14.22 -22.44
N VAL A 671 30.49 13.52 -23.25
CA VAL A 671 31.95 13.75 -23.29
C VAL A 671 32.23 15.20 -23.68
N LYS A 672 31.55 15.73 -24.70
CA LYS A 672 31.67 17.14 -25.11
C LYS A 672 31.27 18.12 -24.00
N PHE A 673 30.27 17.80 -23.19
CA PHE A 673 29.86 18.66 -22.07
C PHE A 673 30.96 18.78 -20.99
N TYR A 674 31.80 17.76 -20.83
CA TYR A 674 32.95 17.77 -19.94
C TYR A 674 34.28 18.06 -20.66
N ASP A 675 34.26 18.48 -21.92
CA ASP A 675 35.50 18.80 -22.63
C ASP A 675 36.32 19.89 -21.89
N GLY A 676 37.61 19.63 -21.72
CA GLY A 676 38.53 20.48 -20.95
C GLY A 676 38.32 20.50 -19.43
N ARG A 677 37.47 19.65 -18.83
CA ARG A 677 37.26 19.56 -17.37
C ARG A 677 36.96 18.13 -16.89
N SER A 678 37.37 17.79 -15.68
CA SER A 678 36.99 16.50 -15.06
C SER A 678 35.50 16.50 -14.70
N ALA A 679 34.84 15.34 -14.85
CA ALA A 679 33.51 15.17 -14.30
C ALA A 679 33.57 15.24 -12.77
N PRO A 680 32.52 15.68 -12.06
CA PRO A 680 32.45 15.53 -10.62
C PRO A 680 32.59 14.06 -10.22
N SER A 681 33.17 13.74 -9.08
CA SER A 681 33.13 12.35 -8.62
C SER A 681 31.70 11.99 -8.20
N ILE A 682 31.16 10.90 -8.75
CA ILE A 682 29.87 10.32 -8.35
C ILE A 682 29.88 9.79 -6.90
N PHE A 683 31.08 9.63 -6.33
CA PHE A 683 31.30 9.19 -4.96
C PHE A 683 31.46 10.35 -3.98
N ASP A 684 31.68 11.58 -4.48
CA ASP A 684 31.81 12.78 -3.67
C ASP A 684 30.45 13.16 -3.11
N ARG A 685 30.18 12.62 -1.92
CA ARG A 685 29.05 12.99 -1.11
C ARG A 685 29.61 13.58 0.17
N PRO A 686 29.07 14.70 0.68
CA PRO A 686 29.43 15.17 2.01
C PRO A 686 29.32 13.98 2.98
N ALA A 687 30.18 13.91 4.00
CA ALA A 687 30.23 12.82 5.00
C ALA A 687 28.88 12.55 5.72
N SER A 688 27.83 13.29 5.35
CA SER A 688 26.43 13.16 5.71
C SER A 688 25.63 12.16 4.87
N HIS A 689 26.20 11.01 4.47
CA HIS A 689 25.39 9.77 4.59
C HIS A 689 25.14 9.51 6.08
N LEU A 690 24.43 10.42 6.71
CA LEU A 690 23.72 10.25 7.97
C LEU A 690 22.56 9.29 7.65
N LYS A 691 22.86 8.06 7.21
CA LYS A 691 22.05 6.92 7.64
C LYS A 691 21.98 7.10 9.15
N ILE A 692 20.80 7.45 9.67
CA ILE A 692 20.60 7.74 11.09
C ILE A 692 21.10 6.51 11.85
N ARG A 693 22.36 6.52 12.29
CA ARG A 693 22.90 5.46 13.13
C ARG A 693 22.17 5.59 14.47
N PRO A 694 21.65 4.50 15.03
CA PRO A 694 20.94 4.57 16.30
C PRO A 694 21.84 5.24 17.34
N LYS A 695 21.41 6.41 17.83
CA LYS A 695 22.13 7.12 18.91
C LYS A 695 22.12 6.23 20.15
N ALA A 696 23.29 5.99 20.72
CA ALA A 696 23.43 5.26 21.98
C ALA A 696 22.50 5.84 23.07
N ARG A 697 21.83 4.94 23.81
CA ARG A 697 20.79 5.25 24.81
C ARG A 697 21.28 6.29 25.83
N LYS A 698 20.71 7.50 25.80
CA LYS A 698 20.72 8.42 26.95
C LYS A 698 19.33 8.48 27.58
N LYS A 699 19.24 8.07 28.86
CA LYS A 699 18.04 8.11 29.69
C LYS A 699 17.61 9.58 29.90
N PHE A 700 16.39 9.93 29.51
CA PHE A 700 15.76 11.19 29.89
C PHE A 700 14.64 10.93 30.92
N LYS A 701 14.70 11.64 32.05
CA LYS A 701 13.64 11.69 33.08
C LYS A 701 12.50 12.59 32.60
N LYS A 702 11.27 12.18 32.94
CA LYS A 702 9.99 12.86 32.68
C LYS A 702 9.81 14.09 33.56
N SER A 703 9.20 15.15 33.02
CA SER A 703 8.25 15.98 33.75
C SER A 703 7.02 16.27 32.87
N SER A 704 5.87 16.41 33.52
CA SER A 704 4.54 16.56 32.93
C SER A 704 3.86 17.77 33.56
N ASP A 705 3.61 18.82 32.78
CA ASP A 705 2.89 20.03 33.20
C ASP A 705 2.10 20.61 32.01
N PRO A 706 0.79 20.98 32.11
CA PRO A 706 -0.03 21.45 30.98
C PRO A 706 0.34 22.83 30.39
N THR A 707 1.22 23.58 31.05
CA THR A 707 2.01 24.67 30.44
C THR A 707 2.83 24.20 29.25
N SER A 708 3.23 22.92 29.22
CA SER A 708 4.08 22.34 28.18
C SER A 708 3.50 22.34 26.77
N ARG A 709 2.18 22.47 26.53
CA ARG A 709 1.63 22.59 25.16
C ARG A 709 1.72 24.02 24.59
N ARG A 710 1.48 25.05 25.43
CA ARG A 710 1.72 26.46 25.06
C ARG A 710 3.21 26.77 25.06
N GLU A 711 3.97 26.16 25.94
CA GLU A 711 5.43 26.20 25.94
C GLU A 711 6.03 25.36 24.81
N LEU A 712 5.40 24.28 24.33
CA LEU A 712 5.86 23.55 23.14
C LEU A 712 5.60 24.37 21.87
N LYS A 713 4.45 25.05 21.77
CA LYS A 713 4.18 25.97 20.65
C LYS A 713 5.09 27.20 20.68
N ARG A 714 5.28 27.82 21.86
CA ARG A 714 6.29 28.87 22.08
C ARG A 714 7.72 28.36 21.97
N SER A 715 8.00 27.08 22.23
CA SER A 715 9.33 26.46 22.10
C SER A 715 9.60 26.11 20.65
N ILE A 716 8.60 25.74 19.86
CA ILE A 716 8.71 25.56 18.41
C ILE A 716 8.90 26.93 17.76
N GLU A 717 8.11 27.96 18.11
CA GLU A 717 8.32 29.35 17.67
C GLU A 717 9.66 29.92 18.15
N LYS A 718 10.07 29.66 19.40
CA LYS A 718 11.36 30.11 19.94
C LYS A 718 12.51 29.32 19.31
N LYS A 719 12.36 28.04 19.00
CA LYS A 719 13.35 27.25 18.24
C LYS A 719 13.40 27.68 16.79
N PHE A 720 12.29 28.09 16.19
CA PHE A 720 12.26 28.62 14.82
C PHE A 720 12.81 30.03 14.76
N ARG A 721 12.48 30.92 15.70
CA ARG A 721 13.15 32.22 15.88
C ARG A 721 14.62 32.01 16.19
N LEU A 722 15.01 31.11 17.09
CA LEU A 722 16.42 30.80 17.34
C LEU A 722 17.09 30.25 16.09
N ARG A 723 16.41 29.44 15.28
CA ARG A 723 16.98 28.88 14.04
C ARG A 723 17.03 29.91 12.91
N TYR A 724 16.06 30.82 12.84
CA TYR A 724 16.02 31.95 11.92
C TYR A 724 17.04 33.02 12.32
N THR A 725 17.12 33.40 13.59
CA THR A 725 18.17 34.25 14.16
C THR A 725 19.53 33.58 14.07
N SER A 726 19.65 32.25 14.21
CA SER A 726 20.92 31.54 13.94
C SER A 726 21.24 31.46 12.45
N LEU A 727 20.25 31.40 11.55
CA LEU A 727 20.46 31.47 10.10
C LEU A 727 20.83 32.89 9.67
N GLN A 728 20.21 33.91 10.28
CA GLN A 728 20.51 35.32 10.09
C GLN A 728 21.89 35.66 10.67
N LEU A 729 22.22 35.19 11.87
CA LEU A 729 23.54 35.36 12.47
C LEU A 729 24.61 34.57 11.70
N ALA A 730 24.28 33.38 11.18
CA ALA A 730 25.17 32.64 10.29
C ALA A 730 25.34 33.32 8.92
N TYR A 731 24.32 34.03 8.45
CA TYR A 731 24.37 34.84 7.24
C TYR A 731 25.19 36.12 7.47
N GLU A 732 24.99 36.83 8.58
CA GLU A 732 25.75 38.00 9.02
C GLU A 732 27.22 37.65 9.29
N GLN A 733 27.51 36.57 10.03
CA GLN A 733 28.88 36.07 10.24
C GLN A 733 29.54 35.64 8.93
N ARG A 734 28.78 35.10 7.98
CA ARG A 734 29.32 34.77 6.66
C ARG A 734 29.51 35.99 5.78
N LEU A 735 28.69 37.03 5.91
CA LEU A 735 28.89 38.33 5.27
C LEU A 735 30.11 39.05 5.87
N GLU A 736 30.37 38.94 7.17
CA GLU A 736 31.61 39.43 7.80
C GLU A 736 32.84 38.67 7.30
N VAL A 737 32.77 37.33 7.21
CA VAL A 737 33.85 36.50 6.64
C VAL A 737 34.05 36.80 5.15
N LEU A 738 32.98 37.08 4.41
CA LEU A 738 33.04 37.52 3.02
C LEU A 738 33.66 38.91 2.89
N ALA A 739 33.25 39.86 3.73
CA ALA A 739 33.80 41.22 3.75
C ALA A 739 35.31 41.18 4.08
N ALA A 740 35.71 40.34 5.03
CA ALA A 740 37.12 40.08 5.34
C ALA A 740 37.85 39.44 4.16
N ARG A 741 37.24 38.49 3.44
CA ARG A 741 37.81 37.88 2.23
C ARG A 741 37.91 38.83 1.05
N VAL A 742 36.95 39.74 0.89
CA VAL A 742 37.01 40.81 -0.11
C VAL A 742 38.10 41.81 0.26
N GLN A 743 38.24 42.16 1.54
CA GLN A 743 39.32 43.01 2.03
C GLN A 743 40.70 42.34 1.86
N ASP A 744 40.83 41.05 2.14
CA ASP A 744 42.05 40.27 1.89
C ASP A 744 42.36 40.16 0.40
N ALA A 745 41.35 39.99 -0.45
CA ALA A 745 41.54 39.98 -1.90
C ALA A 745 41.99 41.36 -2.42
N VAL A 746 41.43 42.45 -1.89
CA VAL A 746 41.86 43.83 -2.20
C VAL A 746 43.30 44.08 -1.71
N ASN A 747 43.65 43.60 -0.52
CA ASN A 747 45.01 43.73 0.03
C ASN A 747 46.02 42.87 -0.76
N GLN A 748 45.65 41.65 -1.17
CA GLN A 748 46.47 40.79 -2.04
C GLN A 748 46.69 41.41 -3.42
N VAL A 749 45.68 42.07 -3.98
CA VAL A 749 45.81 42.84 -5.23
C VAL A 749 46.75 44.05 -5.03
N HIS A 750 46.76 44.66 -3.84
CA HIS A 750 47.72 45.73 -3.50
C HIS A 750 49.16 45.23 -3.26
N GLU A 751 49.35 44.00 -2.80
CA GLU A 751 50.66 43.41 -2.50
C GLU A 751 51.26 42.61 -3.68
N ASP A 752 50.49 42.34 -4.73
CA ASP A 752 50.97 41.65 -5.92
C ASP A 752 51.97 42.52 -6.71
N ALA A 753 53.24 42.11 -6.68
CA ALA A 753 54.37 42.80 -7.32
C ALA A 753 54.20 42.96 -8.84
N SER A 754 53.34 42.16 -9.47
CA SER A 754 53.02 42.30 -10.89
C SER A 754 52.14 43.51 -11.21
N ILE A 755 51.35 44.02 -10.25
CA ILE A 755 50.55 45.25 -10.40
C ILE A 755 51.42 46.50 -10.28
N HIS A 756 52.49 46.45 -9.48
CA HIS A 756 53.52 47.49 -9.46
C HIS A 756 54.29 47.60 -10.79
N CYS A 757 54.32 46.54 -11.60
CA CYS A 757 54.94 46.52 -12.92
C CYS A 757 53.99 46.90 -14.07
N LEU A 758 52.70 47.20 -13.79
CA LEU A 758 51.65 47.40 -14.80
C LEU A 758 50.93 48.74 -14.67
N GLN A 759 51.65 49.78 -14.24
CA GLN A 759 51.12 51.15 -14.15
C GLN A 759 50.98 51.87 -15.52
N ASP A 760 51.31 51.23 -16.64
CA ASP A 760 51.33 51.87 -17.98
C ASP A 760 50.25 51.38 -18.97
N ASN A 761 49.24 50.62 -18.55
CA ASN A 761 48.23 50.11 -19.50
C ASN A 761 46.78 50.27 -19.02
N ALA A 762 45.92 50.88 -19.85
CA ALA A 762 44.53 51.20 -19.51
C ALA A 762 43.63 49.95 -19.32
N LEU A 763 44.05 48.78 -19.83
CA LEU A 763 43.32 47.51 -19.78
C LEU A 763 43.26 46.86 -18.39
N THR A 764 44.18 47.20 -17.46
CA THR A 764 44.22 46.60 -16.12
C THR A 764 43.20 47.20 -15.15
N SER A 765 42.76 48.45 -15.37
CA SER A 765 41.68 49.09 -14.59
C SER A 765 40.30 48.44 -14.86
N GLU A 766 40.04 48.08 -16.12
CA GLU A 766 38.83 47.34 -16.51
C GLU A 766 38.84 45.91 -15.98
N TYR A 767 39.98 45.22 -16.01
CA TYR A 767 40.08 43.85 -15.50
C TYR A 767 39.93 43.78 -13.98
N ALA A 768 40.53 44.71 -13.23
CA ALA A 768 40.36 44.80 -11.78
C ALA A 768 38.90 45.15 -11.40
N SER A 769 38.26 46.07 -12.13
CA SER A 769 36.83 46.39 -11.94
C SER A 769 35.90 45.24 -12.31
N ALA A 770 36.20 44.49 -13.38
CA ALA A 770 35.43 43.32 -13.78
C ALA A 770 35.57 42.18 -12.76
N ARG A 771 36.77 41.98 -12.20
CA ARG A 771 37.02 40.94 -11.19
C ARG A 771 36.39 41.29 -9.84
N LEU A 772 36.44 42.55 -9.41
CA LEU A 772 35.67 43.03 -8.25
C LEU A 772 34.15 42.93 -8.50
N GLY A 773 33.71 43.21 -9.72
CA GLY A 773 32.32 43.04 -10.16
C GLY A 773 31.84 41.59 -10.08
N GLU A 774 32.64 40.62 -10.56
CA GLU A 774 32.36 39.17 -10.46
C GLU A 774 32.34 38.70 -9.01
N VAL A 775 33.31 39.10 -8.20
CA VAL A 775 33.38 38.73 -6.78
C VAL A 775 32.16 39.26 -6.03
N VAL A 776 31.77 40.52 -6.26
CA VAL A 776 30.54 41.10 -5.67
C VAL A 776 29.29 40.39 -6.19
N HIS A 777 29.24 40.02 -7.47
CA HIS A 777 28.09 39.33 -8.07
C HIS A 777 27.91 37.90 -7.52
N GLU A 778 28.96 37.09 -7.47
CA GLU A 778 28.92 35.73 -6.92
C GLU A 778 28.61 35.72 -5.42
N CYS A 779 29.13 36.70 -4.69
CA CYS A 779 29.00 36.78 -3.25
C CYS A 779 27.64 37.29 -2.77
N PHE A 780 27.05 38.29 -3.44
CA PHE A 780 25.79 38.90 -3.02
C PHE A 780 24.55 38.36 -3.74
N TYR A 781 24.63 38.01 -5.03
CA TYR A 781 23.43 37.59 -5.79
C TYR A 781 23.11 36.10 -5.60
N GLY A 782 24.12 35.23 -5.47
CA GLY A 782 23.90 33.79 -5.31
C GLY A 782 23.25 33.38 -3.99
N GLU A 783 23.56 34.06 -2.88
CA GLU A 783 22.92 33.79 -1.58
C GLU A 783 21.56 34.49 -1.45
N ARG A 784 21.39 35.66 -2.08
CA ARG A 784 20.08 36.32 -2.23
C ARG A 784 19.10 35.44 -3.00
N GLU A 785 19.53 34.77 -4.07
CA GLU A 785 18.67 33.81 -4.79
C GLU A 785 18.27 32.62 -3.92
N ARG A 786 19.16 32.11 -3.05
CA ARG A 786 18.82 31.02 -2.12
C ARG A 786 17.83 31.45 -1.05
N TYR A 787 17.96 32.67 -0.53
CA TYR A 787 17.02 33.23 0.44
C TYR A 787 15.65 33.54 -0.18
N ILE A 788 15.63 34.15 -1.38
CA ILE A 788 14.40 34.37 -2.17
C ILE A 788 13.76 33.03 -2.52
N LYS A 789 14.55 32.01 -2.85
CA LYS A 789 14.06 30.65 -3.11
C LYS A 789 13.47 30.03 -1.84
N ALA A 790 14.08 30.18 -0.68
CA ALA A 790 13.53 29.68 0.58
C ALA A 790 12.20 30.35 0.95
N MET A 791 12.07 31.67 0.75
CA MET A 791 10.79 32.38 0.90
C MET A 791 9.76 31.95 -0.14
N SER A 792 10.17 31.76 -1.40
CA SER A 792 9.29 31.29 -2.47
C SER A 792 8.80 29.86 -2.22
N ASP A 793 9.66 28.98 -1.73
CA ASP A 793 9.33 27.62 -1.34
C ASP A 793 8.34 27.61 -0.15
N GLN A 794 8.48 28.54 0.80
CA GLN A 794 7.53 28.73 1.91
C GLN A 794 6.15 29.25 1.43
N ILE A 795 6.13 30.20 0.51
CA ILE A 795 4.89 30.70 -0.12
C ILE A 795 4.22 29.58 -0.93
N ALA A 796 5.00 28.79 -1.67
CA ALA A 796 4.52 27.66 -2.44
C ALA A 796 3.93 26.56 -1.54
N TRP A 797 4.55 26.29 -0.40
CA TRP A 797 4.06 25.34 0.60
C TRP A 797 2.73 25.79 1.22
N GLN A 798 2.64 27.04 1.68
CA GLN A 798 1.38 27.57 2.24
C GLN A 798 0.27 27.68 1.18
N ALA A 799 0.62 28.02 -0.07
CA ALA A 799 -0.33 28.00 -1.18
C ALA A 799 -0.81 26.59 -1.51
N SER A 800 0.04 25.57 -1.33
CA SER A 800 -0.35 24.17 -1.47
C SER A 800 -1.32 23.73 -0.38
N ASP A 801 -1.06 24.11 0.87
CA ASP A 801 -1.92 23.80 2.02
C ASP A 801 -3.30 24.48 1.88
N LEU A 802 -3.33 25.73 1.36
CA LEU A 802 -4.57 26.43 1.05
C LEU A 802 -5.36 25.77 -0.11
N ARG A 803 -4.68 25.31 -1.17
CA ARG A 803 -5.31 24.56 -2.28
C ARG A 803 -5.90 23.23 -1.80
N GLU A 804 -5.19 22.52 -0.94
CA GLU A 804 -5.66 21.26 -0.35
C GLU A 804 -6.88 21.49 0.54
N SER A 805 -6.86 22.54 1.37
CA SER A 805 -8.01 22.96 2.17
C SER A 805 -9.22 23.34 1.30
N GLN A 806 -9.01 24.10 0.22
CA GLN A 806 -10.08 24.46 -0.72
C GLN A 806 -10.69 23.22 -1.42
N GLN A 807 -9.87 22.23 -1.76
CA GLN A 807 -10.35 20.98 -2.35
C GLN A 807 -11.17 20.16 -1.34
N LYS A 808 -10.73 20.10 -0.08
CA LYS A 808 -11.50 19.47 1.01
C LYS A 808 -12.86 20.17 1.21
N LEU A 809 -12.89 21.51 1.20
CA LEU A 809 -14.12 22.29 1.30
C LEU A 809 -15.11 21.96 0.17
N ARG A 810 -14.64 21.92 -1.10
CA ARG A 810 -15.49 21.56 -2.24
C ARG A 810 -16.10 20.15 -2.12
N VAL A 811 -15.32 19.19 -1.63
CA VAL A 811 -15.80 17.82 -1.43
C VAL A 811 -16.88 17.77 -0.36
N VAL A 812 -16.70 18.49 0.75
CA VAL A 812 -17.69 18.54 1.84
C VAL A 812 -18.98 19.26 1.41
N GLN A 813 -18.88 20.39 0.70
CA GLN A 813 -20.04 21.11 0.14
C GLN A 813 -20.83 20.26 -0.87
N LYS A 814 -20.14 19.44 -1.67
CA LYS A 814 -20.80 18.48 -2.57
C LYS A 814 -21.59 17.43 -1.79
N LYS A 815 -21.00 16.86 -0.73
CA LYS A 815 -21.67 15.88 0.15
C LYS A 815 -22.89 16.48 0.86
N GLU A 816 -22.80 17.72 1.33
CA GLU A 816 -23.94 18.45 1.89
C GLU A 816 -25.08 18.64 0.87
N THR A 817 -24.73 19.04 -0.35
CA THR A 817 -25.70 19.21 -1.45
C THR A 817 -26.40 17.90 -1.80
N ASP A 818 -25.64 16.81 -1.87
CA ASP A 818 -26.16 15.47 -2.16
C ASP A 818 -27.07 14.98 -1.02
N ALA A 819 -26.67 15.18 0.24
CA ALA A 819 -27.50 14.87 1.41
C ALA A 819 -28.82 15.65 1.42
N LEU A 820 -28.77 16.96 1.12
CA LEU A 820 -29.96 17.81 1.01
C LEU A 820 -30.90 17.34 -0.10
N ARG A 821 -30.34 16.89 -1.23
CA ARG A 821 -31.13 16.34 -2.34
C ARG A 821 -31.84 15.05 -1.94
N GLN A 822 -31.14 14.12 -1.30
CA GLN A 822 -31.71 12.85 -0.83
C GLN A 822 -32.80 13.08 0.21
N TRP A 823 -32.58 14.01 1.13
CA TRP A 823 -33.57 14.41 2.12
C TRP A 823 -34.86 14.97 1.48
N LYS A 824 -34.74 15.87 0.50
CA LYS A 824 -35.89 16.43 -0.22
C LYS A 824 -36.69 15.38 -1.00
N LEU A 825 -36.00 14.38 -1.58
CA LEU A 825 -36.65 13.27 -2.27
C LEU A 825 -37.43 12.40 -1.27
N ALA A 826 -36.80 12.01 -0.16
CA ALA A 826 -37.47 11.25 0.88
C ALA A 826 -38.69 11.98 1.47
N GLN A 827 -38.61 13.30 1.66
CA GLN A 827 -39.74 14.10 2.13
C GLN A 827 -40.93 14.07 1.15
N ARG A 828 -40.66 14.11 -0.16
CA ARG A 828 -41.69 14.00 -1.21
C ARG A 828 -42.31 12.60 -1.23
N ASP A 829 -41.49 11.56 -1.09
CA ASP A 829 -41.97 10.18 -1.04
C ASP A 829 -42.90 9.96 0.16
N VAL A 830 -42.53 10.49 1.33
CA VAL A 830 -43.38 10.47 2.54
C VAL A 830 -44.71 11.19 2.32
N GLN A 831 -44.72 12.33 1.64
CA GLN A 831 -45.97 13.05 1.32
C GLN A 831 -46.84 12.26 0.33
N ALA A 832 -46.23 11.66 -0.70
CA ALA A 832 -46.95 10.84 -1.66
C ALA A 832 -47.58 9.60 -1.01
N LEU A 833 -46.87 8.98 -0.06
CA LEU A 833 -47.37 7.83 0.68
C LEU A 833 -48.51 8.17 1.63
N HIS A 834 -48.43 9.28 2.36
CA HIS A 834 -49.56 9.73 3.18
C HIS A 834 -50.81 9.94 2.32
N HIS A 835 -50.67 10.56 1.15
CA HIS A 835 -51.78 10.74 0.23
C HIS A 835 -52.34 9.41 -0.27
N GLN A 836 -51.49 8.44 -0.64
CA GLN A 836 -51.92 7.11 -1.04
C GLN A 836 -52.64 6.37 0.11
N LEU A 837 -52.15 6.51 1.35
CA LEU A 837 -52.76 5.91 2.52
C LEU A 837 -54.16 6.47 2.76
N ASP A 838 -54.31 7.79 2.69
CA ASP A 838 -55.61 8.46 2.86
C ASP A 838 -56.64 8.00 1.82
N VAL A 839 -56.22 7.88 0.55
CA VAL A 839 -57.08 7.36 -0.53
C VAL A 839 -57.53 5.92 -0.23
N ARG A 840 -56.62 5.04 0.19
CA ARG A 840 -56.96 3.64 0.52
C ARG A 840 -57.85 3.52 1.75
N VAL A 841 -57.65 4.35 2.77
CA VAL A 841 -58.53 4.41 3.96
C VAL A 841 -59.94 4.82 3.54
N GLN A 842 -60.08 5.82 2.67
CA GLN A 842 -61.38 6.25 2.17
C GLN A 842 -62.08 5.15 1.37
N GLU A 843 -61.36 4.44 0.48
CA GLU A 843 -61.90 3.30 -0.27
C GLU A 843 -62.45 2.21 0.67
N ILE A 844 -61.77 1.90 1.78
CA ILE A 844 -62.25 0.93 2.78
C ILE A 844 -63.54 1.39 3.44
N GLN A 845 -63.63 2.68 3.81
CA GLN A 845 -64.84 3.23 4.43
C GLN A 845 -66.04 3.11 3.48
N ASP A 846 -65.84 3.44 2.20
CA ASP A 846 -66.88 3.34 1.18
C ASP A 846 -67.31 1.89 0.91
N GLN A 847 -66.35 0.94 0.88
CA GLN A 847 -66.65 -0.49 0.72
C GLN A 847 -67.44 -1.04 1.92
N LYS A 848 -67.03 -0.71 3.15
CA LYS A 848 -67.76 -1.10 4.36
C LYS A 848 -69.20 -0.59 4.35
N LYS A 849 -69.43 0.64 3.88
CA LYS A 849 -70.77 1.20 3.74
C LYS A 849 -71.63 0.38 2.77
N ARG A 850 -71.11 0.05 1.58
CA ARG A 850 -71.80 -0.79 0.58
C ARG A 850 -72.09 -2.19 1.11
N GLU A 851 -71.15 -2.79 1.83
CA GLU A 851 -71.30 -4.12 2.43
C GLU A 851 -72.46 -4.15 3.44
N VAL A 852 -72.60 -3.11 4.25
CA VAL A 852 -73.74 -2.95 5.17
C VAL A 852 -75.05 -2.83 4.40
N GLU A 853 -75.10 -2.01 3.34
CA GLU A 853 -76.28 -1.85 2.49
C GLU A 853 -76.70 -3.19 1.84
N TYR A 854 -75.75 -3.96 1.29
CA TYR A 854 -76.03 -5.28 0.71
C TYR A 854 -76.51 -6.29 1.75
N LYS A 855 -75.93 -6.30 2.96
CA LYS A 855 -76.36 -7.18 4.06
C LYS A 855 -77.79 -6.87 4.50
N VAL A 856 -78.17 -5.59 4.56
CA VAL A 856 -79.52 -5.17 4.91
C VAL A 856 -80.51 -5.61 3.83
N ARG A 857 -80.21 -5.35 2.54
CA ARG A 857 -81.10 -5.75 1.43
C ARG A 857 -81.23 -7.28 1.34
N LEU A 858 -80.14 -8.01 1.53
CA LEU A 858 -80.17 -9.48 1.49
C LEU A 858 -81.09 -10.06 2.57
N ARG A 859 -81.10 -9.49 3.79
CA ARG A 859 -82.03 -9.92 4.85
C ARG A 859 -83.49 -9.69 4.44
N ALA A 860 -83.80 -8.50 3.92
CA ALA A 860 -85.15 -8.18 3.45
C ALA A 860 -85.62 -9.15 2.35
N VAL A 861 -84.78 -9.43 1.36
CA VAL A 861 -85.10 -10.37 0.26
C VAL A 861 -85.29 -11.80 0.78
N ILE A 862 -84.53 -12.23 1.81
CA ILE A 862 -84.73 -13.55 2.44
C ILE A 862 -86.09 -13.62 3.14
N GLU A 863 -86.49 -12.56 3.86
CA GLU A 863 -87.79 -12.48 4.53
C GLU A 863 -88.95 -12.48 3.53
N GLU A 864 -88.85 -11.69 2.45
CA GLU A 864 -89.82 -11.68 1.34
C GLU A 864 -89.97 -13.08 0.73
N ARG A 865 -88.84 -13.78 0.49
CA ARG A 865 -88.84 -15.15 -0.04
C ARG A 865 -89.51 -16.14 0.90
N GLU A 866 -89.27 -16.03 2.21
CA GLU A 866 -89.92 -16.88 3.19
C GLU A 866 -91.43 -16.64 3.26
N ALA A 867 -91.87 -15.39 3.17
CA ALA A 867 -93.28 -15.04 3.11
C ALA A 867 -93.96 -15.68 1.88
N ALA A 868 -93.39 -15.48 0.67
CA ALA A 868 -93.91 -16.07 -0.56
C ALA A 868 -93.94 -17.61 -0.49
N ARG A 869 -92.92 -18.24 0.10
CA ARG A 869 -92.88 -19.70 0.29
C ARG A 869 -93.97 -20.20 1.23
N ARG A 870 -94.30 -19.45 2.28
CA ARG A 870 -95.41 -19.78 3.20
C ARG A 870 -96.75 -19.69 2.48
N GLU A 871 -96.97 -18.65 1.68
CA GLU A 871 -98.20 -18.51 0.88
C GLU A 871 -98.38 -19.65 -0.14
N ILE A 872 -97.34 -20.01 -0.89
CA ILE A 872 -97.37 -21.16 -1.81
C ILE A 872 -97.71 -22.45 -1.05
N LYS A 873 -97.15 -22.65 0.15
CA LYS A 873 -97.43 -23.84 0.97
C LYS A 873 -98.90 -23.91 1.41
N VAL A 874 -99.51 -22.77 1.72
CA VAL A 874 -100.94 -22.67 2.07
C VAL A 874 -101.84 -22.96 0.86
N LEU A 875 -101.43 -22.57 -0.35
CA LEU A 875 -102.19 -22.80 -1.58
C LEU A 875 -102.04 -24.23 -2.13
N LYS A 876 -101.03 -24.98 -1.71
CA LYS A 876 -100.70 -26.33 -2.20
C LYS A 876 -101.86 -27.35 -2.15
N PRO A 877 -102.70 -27.42 -1.10
CA PRO A 877 -103.87 -28.31 -1.07
C PRO A 877 -104.93 -27.91 -2.11
N ASN A 878 -105.12 -26.62 -2.36
CA ASN A 878 -106.06 -26.11 -3.38
C ASN A 878 -105.58 -26.45 -4.80
N VAL A 879 -104.27 -26.55 -5.01
CA VAL A 879 -103.67 -27.00 -6.29
C VAL A 879 -103.80 -28.52 -6.49
N GLN A 880 -103.78 -29.32 -5.42
CA GLN A 880 -104.05 -30.77 -5.52
C GLN A 880 -105.54 -31.07 -5.78
N ALA A 881 -106.45 -30.25 -5.25
CA ALA A 881 -107.88 -30.30 -5.60
C ALA A 881 -108.15 -29.88 -7.06
N LEU A 882 -107.20 -29.19 -7.70
CA LEU A 882 -107.32 -28.63 -9.05
C LEU A 882 -107.28 -29.72 -10.14
N GLU A 883 -106.60 -30.86 -9.90
CA GLU A 883 -106.67 -32.03 -10.78
C GLU A 883 -108.06 -32.67 -10.77
N VAL A 884 -108.69 -32.75 -9.60
CA VAL A 884 -110.07 -33.24 -9.44
C VAL A 884 -111.05 -32.31 -10.13
N LEU A 885 -110.90 -30.99 -9.95
CA LEU A 885 -111.74 -29.99 -10.61
C LEU A 885 -111.53 -29.96 -12.12
N GLN A 886 -110.32 -30.21 -12.63
CA GLN A 886 -110.05 -30.36 -14.07
C GLN A 886 -110.69 -31.63 -14.64
N GLN A 887 -110.69 -32.74 -13.90
CA GLN A 887 -111.40 -33.95 -14.31
C GLN A 887 -112.92 -33.74 -14.33
N GLU A 888 -113.48 -33.06 -13.32
CA GLU A 888 -114.89 -32.66 -13.30
C GLU A 888 -115.22 -31.70 -14.46
N GLN A 889 -114.33 -30.76 -14.79
CA GLN A 889 -114.48 -29.87 -15.95
C GLN A 889 -114.56 -30.66 -17.26
N ILE A 890 -113.70 -31.66 -17.46
CA ILE A 890 -113.73 -32.54 -18.64
C ILE A 890 -115.02 -33.36 -18.66
N ALA A 891 -115.45 -33.89 -17.52
CA ALA A 891 -116.69 -34.67 -17.41
C ALA A 891 -117.95 -33.80 -17.69
N LEU A 892 -117.98 -32.56 -17.21
CA LEU A 892 -119.04 -31.58 -17.51
C LEU A 892 -119.06 -31.22 -18.99
N LYS A 893 -117.88 -31.02 -19.61
CA LYS A 893 -117.76 -30.72 -21.05
C LYS A 893 -118.39 -31.80 -21.94
N LEU A 894 -118.37 -33.06 -21.50
CA LEU A 894 -119.02 -34.19 -22.18
C LEU A 894 -120.54 -34.26 -21.94
N ARG A 895 -121.05 -33.79 -20.79
CA ARG A 895 -122.50 -33.77 -20.46
C ARG A 895 -123.28 -32.60 -21.07
N ILE A 896 -122.60 -31.55 -21.53
CA ILE A 896 -123.22 -30.36 -22.15
C ILE A 896 -124.08 -30.69 -23.39
N GLN A 897 -123.93 -31.86 -24.02
CA GLN A 897 -124.79 -32.28 -25.12
C GLN A 897 -126.24 -32.67 -24.71
N SER A 898 -126.56 -32.90 -23.42
CA SER A 898 -127.94 -33.22 -22.99
C SER A 898 -128.68 -32.07 -22.28
N ASP A 899 -127.97 -31.22 -21.54
CA ASP A 899 -128.59 -30.33 -20.54
C ASP A 899 -128.64 -28.84 -20.96
N GLY A 900 -128.20 -28.52 -22.18
CA GLY A 900 -128.30 -27.17 -22.76
C GLY A 900 -127.63 -26.09 -21.90
N GLU A 901 -128.18 -24.87 -21.92
CA GLU A 901 -127.57 -23.64 -21.38
C GLU A 901 -127.09 -23.74 -19.92
N LYS A 902 -127.75 -24.53 -19.05
CA LYS A 902 -127.36 -24.64 -17.63
C LYS A 902 -126.02 -25.36 -17.42
N GLY A 903 -125.67 -26.31 -18.28
CA GLY A 903 -124.37 -27.00 -18.23
C GLY A 903 -123.20 -26.13 -18.68
N GLN A 904 -123.45 -25.21 -19.61
CA GLN A 904 -122.44 -24.31 -20.17
C GLN A 904 -122.00 -23.24 -19.15
N VAL A 905 -122.94 -22.63 -18.42
CA VAL A 905 -122.64 -21.60 -17.40
C VAL A 905 -121.77 -22.17 -16.27
N ALA A 906 -122.11 -23.35 -15.76
CA ALA A 906 -121.34 -24.01 -14.70
C ALA A 906 -119.92 -24.39 -15.17
N HIS A 907 -119.78 -24.85 -16.41
CA HIS A 907 -118.47 -25.14 -17.00
C HIS A 907 -117.61 -23.86 -17.14
N ASP A 908 -118.21 -22.75 -17.56
CA ASP A 908 -117.48 -21.50 -17.79
C ASP A 908 -117.05 -20.84 -16.46
N GLU A 909 -117.88 -20.89 -15.42
CA GLU A 909 -117.50 -20.44 -14.07
C GLU A 909 -116.35 -21.26 -13.48
N LEU A 910 -116.42 -22.60 -13.61
CA LEU A 910 -115.36 -23.49 -13.15
C LEU A 910 -114.05 -23.26 -13.91
N SER A 911 -114.15 -23.08 -15.23
CA SER A 911 -113.01 -22.77 -16.11
C SER A 911 -112.32 -21.48 -15.70
N GLN A 912 -113.08 -20.42 -15.40
CA GLN A 912 -112.51 -19.15 -14.93
C GLN A 912 -111.82 -19.30 -13.56
N ARG A 913 -112.35 -20.14 -12.67
CA ARG A 913 -111.78 -20.35 -11.33
C ARG A 913 -110.48 -21.15 -11.39
N VAL A 914 -110.43 -22.20 -12.22
CA VAL A 914 -109.21 -22.97 -12.53
C VAL A 914 -108.14 -22.05 -13.12
N LYS A 915 -108.50 -21.23 -14.12
CA LYS A 915 -107.56 -20.30 -14.76
C LYS A 915 -106.98 -19.27 -13.77
N ARG A 916 -107.81 -18.65 -12.93
CA ARG A 916 -107.36 -17.69 -11.90
C ARG A 916 -106.38 -18.30 -10.90
N LEU A 917 -106.62 -19.53 -10.45
CA LEU A 917 -105.72 -20.23 -9.52
C LEU A 917 -104.39 -20.62 -10.17
N GLN A 918 -104.41 -21.04 -11.44
CA GLN A 918 -103.19 -21.30 -12.21
C GLN A 918 -102.36 -20.03 -12.39
N GLU A 919 -102.98 -18.92 -12.79
CA GLU A 919 -102.31 -17.62 -12.94
C GLU A 919 -101.69 -17.13 -11.62
N THR A 920 -102.41 -17.30 -10.51
CA THR A 920 -101.92 -16.89 -9.17
C THR A 920 -100.72 -17.73 -8.73
N THR A 921 -100.76 -19.04 -8.99
CA THR A 921 -99.66 -19.95 -8.64
C THR A 921 -98.44 -19.68 -9.51
N SER A 922 -98.61 -19.48 -10.82
CA SER A 922 -97.51 -19.11 -11.73
C SER A 922 -96.88 -17.77 -11.35
N LYS A 923 -97.67 -16.77 -10.95
CA LYS A 923 -97.16 -15.47 -10.49
C LYS A 923 -96.31 -15.60 -9.22
N LEU A 924 -96.78 -16.34 -8.22
CA LEU A 924 -96.04 -16.55 -6.98
C LEU A 924 -94.76 -17.38 -7.19
N GLU A 925 -94.77 -18.35 -8.11
CA GLU A 925 -93.58 -19.12 -8.46
C GLU A 925 -92.53 -18.25 -9.18
N LEU A 926 -92.97 -17.31 -10.04
CA LEU A 926 -92.11 -16.31 -10.67
C LEU A 926 -91.52 -15.32 -9.66
N GLU A 927 -92.32 -14.79 -8.73
CA GLU A 927 -91.83 -13.91 -7.65
C GLU A 927 -90.79 -14.62 -6.77
N LYS A 928 -91.04 -15.89 -6.41
CA LYS A 928 -90.07 -16.71 -5.68
C LYS A 928 -88.77 -16.93 -6.46
N GLN A 929 -88.84 -17.16 -7.78
CA GLN A 929 -87.66 -17.29 -8.63
C GLN A 929 -86.89 -15.97 -8.74
N ALA A 930 -87.59 -14.84 -8.88
CA ALA A 930 -87.00 -13.50 -8.93
C ALA A 930 -86.27 -13.15 -7.63
N SER A 931 -86.90 -13.33 -6.46
CA SER A 931 -86.25 -13.12 -5.16
C SER A 931 -85.08 -14.07 -4.92
N GLN A 932 -85.15 -15.31 -5.46
CA GLN A 932 -84.02 -16.24 -5.39
C GLN A 932 -82.83 -15.78 -6.24
N GLN A 933 -83.07 -15.25 -7.43
CA GLN A 933 -82.02 -14.68 -8.28
C GLN A 933 -81.42 -13.42 -7.64
N GLU A 934 -82.24 -12.52 -7.08
CA GLU A 934 -81.76 -11.31 -6.39
C GLU A 934 -80.91 -11.68 -5.16
N ALA A 935 -81.31 -12.67 -4.37
CA ALA A 935 -80.53 -13.15 -3.22
C ALA A 935 -79.17 -13.76 -3.65
N ILE A 936 -79.12 -14.49 -4.77
CA ILE A 936 -77.86 -15.02 -5.33
C ILE A 936 -76.96 -13.86 -5.78
N HIS A 937 -77.53 -12.87 -6.47
CA HIS A 937 -76.80 -11.70 -6.94
C HIS A 937 -76.21 -10.88 -5.78
N LEU A 938 -77.00 -10.60 -4.74
CA LEU A 938 -76.54 -9.88 -3.55
C LEU A 938 -75.46 -10.64 -2.78
N LYS A 939 -75.56 -11.97 -2.67
CA LYS A 939 -74.49 -12.81 -2.09
C LYS A 939 -73.19 -12.74 -2.91
N HIS A 940 -73.30 -12.69 -4.23
CA HIS A 940 -72.14 -12.53 -5.10
C HIS A 940 -71.51 -11.15 -4.95
N LEU A 941 -72.30 -10.06 -4.91
CA LEU A 941 -71.82 -8.71 -4.66
C LEU A 941 -71.14 -8.58 -3.28
N LEU A 942 -71.68 -9.23 -2.24
CA LEU A 942 -71.06 -9.32 -0.92
C LEU A 942 -69.70 -10.01 -0.97
N SER A 943 -69.61 -11.15 -1.67
CA SER A 943 -68.34 -11.87 -1.84
C SER A 943 -67.30 -11.04 -2.60
N LEU A 944 -67.71 -10.30 -3.64
CA LEU A 944 -66.83 -9.38 -4.37
C LEU A 944 -66.35 -8.22 -3.47
N SER A 945 -67.26 -7.65 -2.68
CA SER A 945 -66.94 -6.58 -1.72
C SER A 945 -65.95 -7.06 -0.65
N GLU A 946 -66.13 -8.27 -0.12
CA GLU A 946 -65.21 -8.88 0.86
C GLU A 946 -63.83 -9.16 0.23
N SER A 947 -63.78 -9.63 -1.02
CA SER A 947 -62.52 -9.82 -1.76
C SER A 947 -61.78 -8.49 -1.95
N LYS A 948 -62.50 -7.45 -2.39
CA LYS A 948 -61.95 -6.12 -2.58
C LYS A 948 -61.45 -5.51 -1.27
N ASN A 949 -62.18 -5.69 -0.16
CA ASN A 949 -61.74 -5.26 1.17
C ASN A 949 -60.43 -5.97 1.58
N ARG A 950 -60.28 -7.27 1.30
CA ARG A 950 -59.02 -7.99 1.57
C ARG A 950 -57.86 -7.45 0.75
N GLU A 951 -58.07 -7.19 -0.54
CA GLU A 951 -57.05 -6.60 -1.43
C GLU A 951 -56.60 -5.22 -0.94
N VAL A 952 -57.54 -4.33 -0.59
CA VAL A 952 -57.21 -2.99 -0.11
C VAL A 952 -56.52 -3.04 1.26
N MET A 953 -56.94 -3.94 2.17
CA MET A 953 -56.28 -4.13 3.46
C MET A 953 -54.85 -4.67 3.32
N GLN A 954 -54.61 -5.58 2.37
CA GLN A 954 -53.26 -6.07 2.07
C GLN A 954 -52.36 -4.95 1.53
N ALA A 955 -52.87 -4.14 0.60
CA ALA A 955 -52.15 -2.99 0.08
C ALA A 955 -51.83 -1.96 1.20
N LEU A 956 -52.78 -1.75 2.13
CA LEU A 956 -52.59 -0.85 3.26
C LEU A 956 -51.56 -1.38 4.26
N GLN A 957 -51.53 -2.70 4.51
CA GLN A 957 -50.52 -3.33 5.36
C GLN A 957 -49.11 -3.27 4.74
N GLN A 958 -49.00 -3.35 3.41
CA GLN A 958 -47.74 -3.15 2.69
C GLN A 958 -47.27 -1.69 2.81
N LEU A 959 -48.16 -0.72 2.63
CA LEU A 959 -47.83 0.71 2.77
C LEU A 959 -47.47 1.11 4.21
N GLN A 960 -48.03 0.45 5.23
CA GLN A 960 -47.71 0.67 6.65
C GLN A 960 -46.43 -0.04 7.13
N GLY A 961 -45.92 -1.02 6.37
CA GLY A 961 -44.73 -1.79 6.74
C GLY A 961 -43.40 -1.07 6.52
N GLU A 962 -43.41 0.06 5.81
CA GLU A 962 -42.20 0.84 5.56
C GLU A 962 -42.00 1.93 6.64
N ASP A 963 -40.90 1.82 7.41
CA ASP A 963 -40.56 2.74 8.51
C ASP A 963 -39.95 4.06 8.00
N TYR A 964 -40.77 4.82 7.27
CA TYR A 964 -40.43 6.16 6.79
C TYR A 964 -40.07 7.15 7.89
N PRO A 965 -40.71 7.17 9.07
CA PRO A 965 -40.31 8.04 10.16
C PRO A 965 -38.85 7.82 10.58
N SER A 966 -38.41 6.57 10.73
CA SER A 966 -37.00 6.27 11.04
C SER A 966 -36.07 6.59 9.88
N LYS A 967 -36.50 6.36 8.63
CA LYS A 967 -35.71 6.70 7.43
C LYS A 967 -35.51 8.22 7.29
N LEU A 968 -36.56 9.01 7.54
CA LEU A 968 -36.49 10.47 7.50
C LEU A 968 -35.64 11.01 8.66
N ALA A 969 -35.81 10.48 9.88
CA ALA A 969 -34.99 10.85 11.05
C ALA A 969 -33.49 10.56 10.85
N ARG A 970 -33.15 9.46 10.17
CA ARG A 970 -31.76 9.15 9.79
C ARG A 970 -31.21 10.14 8.77
N LEU A 971 -32.00 10.49 7.75
CA LEU A 971 -31.61 11.49 6.74
C LEU A 971 -31.54 12.91 7.32
N ASP A 972 -32.38 13.26 8.29
CA ASP A 972 -32.32 14.51 9.06
C ASP A 972 -31.01 14.60 9.85
N ALA A 973 -30.64 13.53 10.55
CA ALA A 973 -29.38 13.45 11.29
C ALA A 973 -28.16 13.52 10.36
N GLU A 974 -28.21 12.84 9.22
CA GLU A 974 -27.14 12.87 8.22
C GLU A 974 -27.00 14.27 7.59
N LEU A 975 -28.10 14.91 7.23
CA LEU A 975 -28.09 16.27 6.70
C LEU A 975 -27.53 17.27 7.72
N ALA A 976 -27.97 17.19 8.98
CA ALA A 976 -27.46 18.04 10.05
C ALA A 976 -25.96 17.84 10.30
N HIS A 977 -25.48 16.59 10.24
CA HIS A 977 -24.07 16.26 10.36
C HIS A 977 -23.25 16.82 9.18
N GLN A 978 -23.70 16.62 7.94
CA GLN A 978 -23.00 17.15 6.76
C GLN A 978 -22.98 18.69 6.75
N GLN A 979 -24.07 19.35 7.18
CA GLN A 979 -24.11 20.81 7.35
C GLN A 979 -23.12 21.31 8.40
N GLN A 980 -23.01 20.60 9.53
CA GLN A 980 -22.04 20.94 10.58
C GLN A 980 -20.59 20.77 10.09
N MET A 981 -20.31 19.71 9.33
CA MET A 981 -19.00 19.47 8.75
C MET A 981 -18.64 20.49 7.67
N ALA A 982 -19.61 20.91 6.84
CA ALA A 982 -19.43 21.98 5.86
C ALA A 982 -19.09 23.31 6.54
N ALA A 983 -19.84 23.68 7.60
CA ALA A 983 -19.58 24.90 8.36
C ALA A 983 -18.20 24.91 9.04
N LEU A 984 -17.75 23.75 9.56
CA LEU A 984 -16.42 23.64 10.17
C LEU A 984 -15.30 23.73 9.12
N ALA A 985 -15.46 23.07 7.98
CA ALA A 985 -14.51 23.11 6.87
C ALA A 985 -14.42 24.51 6.24
N GLU A 986 -15.54 25.23 6.14
CA GLU A 986 -15.59 26.60 5.66
C GLU A 986 -14.85 27.55 6.61
N LYS A 987 -15.06 27.40 7.91
CA LYS A 987 -14.34 28.16 8.93
C LYS A 987 -12.83 27.88 8.90
N ASP A 988 -12.43 26.62 8.81
CA ASP A 988 -11.02 26.24 8.73
C ASP A 988 -10.36 26.79 7.45
N HIS A 989 -11.07 26.77 6.32
CA HIS A 989 -10.61 27.37 5.07
C HIS A 989 -10.43 28.90 5.19
N GLU A 990 -11.40 29.59 5.78
CA GLU A 990 -11.34 31.06 5.94
C GLU A 990 -10.24 31.48 6.93
N ASP A 991 -10.03 30.73 8.02
CA ASP A 991 -8.95 30.96 8.98
C ASP A 991 -7.56 30.70 8.36
N LEU A 992 -7.44 29.76 7.42
CA LEU A 992 -6.22 29.49 6.66
C LEU A 992 -5.97 30.57 5.60
N LYS A 993 -7.01 30.97 4.88
CA LYS A 993 -6.97 32.04 3.88
C LYS A 993 -6.54 33.36 4.50
N LYS A 994 -7.12 33.74 5.64
CA LYS A 994 -6.75 34.96 6.38
C LYS A 994 -5.28 34.93 6.81
N ARG A 995 -4.78 33.79 7.30
CA ARG A 995 -3.36 33.64 7.67
C ARG A 995 -2.42 33.71 6.47
N TYR A 996 -2.86 33.20 5.31
CA TYR A 996 -2.10 33.31 4.07
C TYR A 996 -2.03 34.76 3.57
N GLU A 997 -3.14 35.51 3.64
CA GLU A 997 -3.20 36.93 3.31
C GLU A 997 -2.35 37.77 4.28
N GLU A 998 -2.45 37.53 5.60
CA GLU A 998 -1.62 38.21 6.62
C GLU A 998 -0.12 37.94 6.41
N PHE A 999 0.26 36.72 6.04
CA PHE A 999 1.64 36.39 5.71
C PHE A 999 2.10 37.06 4.40
N GLY A 1000 1.25 37.14 3.38
CA GLY A 1000 1.52 37.86 2.14
C GLY A 1000 1.84 39.34 2.39
N VAL A 1001 1.06 40.01 3.26
CA VAL A 1001 1.31 41.40 3.66
C VAL A 1001 2.64 41.54 4.41
N GLN A 1002 2.95 40.61 5.32
CA GLN A 1002 4.24 40.62 6.04
C GLN A 1002 5.44 40.42 5.10
N VAL A 1003 5.29 39.57 4.08
CA VAL A 1003 6.31 39.37 3.05
C VAL A 1003 6.49 40.61 2.19
N GLU A 1004 5.41 41.25 1.73
CA GLU A 1004 5.50 42.50 0.95
C GLU A 1004 6.13 43.63 1.77
N GLN A 1005 5.77 43.75 3.04
CA GLN A 1005 6.33 44.76 3.95
C GLN A 1005 7.83 44.52 4.17
N TYR A 1006 8.24 43.27 4.40
CA TYR A 1006 9.64 42.90 4.53
C TYR A 1006 10.44 43.11 3.23
N MET A 1007 9.85 42.78 2.06
CA MET A 1007 10.48 43.02 0.76
C MET A 1007 10.64 44.51 0.47
N SER A 1008 9.68 45.34 0.90
CA SER A 1008 9.77 46.80 0.82
C SER A 1008 10.88 47.36 1.72
N GLU A 1009 10.96 46.89 2.97
CA GLU A 1009 12.02 47.27 3.93
C GLU A 1009 13.41 46.87 3.41
N GLN A 1010 13.56 45.65 2.88
CA GLN A 1010 14.79 45.18 2.25
C GLN A 1010 15.15 45.96 0.98
N THR A 1011 14.16 46.43 0.22
CA THR A 1011 14.39 47.27 -0.96
C THR A 1011 14.88 48.67 -0.56
N GLN A 1012 14.39 49.22 0.55
CA GLN A 1012 14.86 50.48 1.12
C GLN A 1012 16.26 50.36 1.72
N GLU A 1013 16.56 49.30 2.47
CA GLU A 1013 17.92 49.01 2.98
C GLU A 1013 18.92 48.79 1.83
N ARG A 1014 18.49 48.11 0.76
CA ARG A 1014 19.29 47.94 -0.46
C ARG A 1014 19.58 49.28 -1.14
N ALA A 1015 18.61 50.18 -1.23
CA ALA A 1015 18.83 51.52 -1.78
C ALA A 1015 19.83 52.32 -0.92
N ALA A 1016 19.77 52.21 0.41
CA ALA A 1016 20.71 52.84 1.32
C ALA A 1016 22.14 52.26 1.20
N LEU A 1017 22.27 50.92 1.10
CA LEU A 1017 23.55 50.23 0.93
C LEU A 1017 24.20 50.51 -0.44
N ILE A 1018 23.40 50.58 -1.52
CA ILE A 1018 23.90 50.96 -2.85
C ILE A 1018 24.39 52.40 -2.85
N THR A 1019 23.68 53.31 -2.16
CA THR A 1019 24.11 54.71 -2.02
C THR A 1019 25.43 54.81 -1.25
N LYS A 1020 25.56 54.08 -0.15
CA LYS A 1020 26.78 54.05 0.69
C LYS A 1020 27.98 53.39 -0.02
N GLY A 1021 27.73 52.33 -0.78
CA GLY A 1021 28.74 51.69 -1.64
C GLY A 1021 29.17 52.61 -2.79
N GLY A 1022 28.24 53.36 -3.39
CA GLY A 1022 28.55 54.39 -4.39
C GLY A 1022 29.43 55.52 -3.86
N GLU A 1023 29.21 55.96 -2.61
CA GLU A 1023 30.08 56.94 -1.95
C GLU A 1023 31.49 56.40 -1.67
N GLN A 1024 31.61 55.14 -1.24
CA GLN A 1024 32.92 54.50 -1.01
C GLN A 1024 33.70 54.24 -2.31
N VAL A 1025 33.02 53.84 -3.39
CA VAL A 1025 33.64 53.69 -4.71
C VAL A 1025 34.13 55.02 -5.25
N LYS A 1026 33.36 56.10 -5.05
CA LYS A 1026 33.77 57.45 -5.44
C LYS A 1026 35.00 57.92 -4.64
N GLN A 1027 35.05 57.64 -3.34
CA GLN A 1027 36.20 57.94 -2.50
C GLN A 1027 37.47 57.21 -2.95
N LEU A 1028 37.34 55.94 -3.36
CA LEU A 1028 38.45 55.15 -3.90
C LEU A 1028 38.88 55.64 -5.28
N GLN A 1029 37.95 56.06 -6.15
CA GLN A 1029 38.28 56.68 -7.44
C GLN A 1029 39.03 58.00 -7.28
N ASP A 1030 38.60 58.86 -6.36
CA ASP A 1030 39.28 60.14 -6.07
C ASP A 1030 40.71 59.91 -5.53
N GLN A 1031 40.90 58.87 -4.71
CA GLN A 1031 42.24 58.47 -4.23
C GLN A 1031 43.12 57.92 -5.37
N LEU A 1032 42.54 57.13 -6.27
CA LEU A 1032 43.26 56.58 -7.43
C LEU A 1032 43.71 57.69 -8.39
N GLU A 1033 42.86 58.69 -8.64
CA GLU A 1033 43.22 59.86 -9.44
C GLU A 1033 44.33 60.71 -8.80
N ALA A 1034 44.33 60.86 -7.48
CA ALA A 1034 45.37 61.59 -6.76
C ALA A 1034 46.74 60.90 -6.87
N VAL A 1035 46.76 59.57 -6.76
CA VAL A 1035 47.97 58.75 -6.94
C VAL A 1035 48.44 58.79 -8.40
N GLY A 1036 47.52 58.74 -9.37
CA GLY A 1036 47.84 58.90 -10.79
C GLY A 1036 48.49 60.24 -11.13
N ARG A 1037 48.02 61.35 -10.53
CA ARG A 1037 48.64 62.68 -10.70
C ARG A 1037 50.05 62.75 -10.12
N GLN A 1038 50.25 62.20 -8.92
CA GLN A 1038 51.58 62.14 -8.29
C GLN A 1038 52.58 61.32 -9.13
N ALA A 1039 52.13 60.22 -9.73
CA ALA A 1039 52.96 59.42 -10.62
C ALA A 1039 53.31 60.16 -11.93
N GLN A 1040 52.36 60.89 -12.52
CA GLN A 1040 52.60 61.73 -13.69
C GLN A 1040 53.60 62.87 -13.41
N ASP A 1041 53.51 63.51 -12.25
CA ASP A 1041 54.44 64.57 -11.85
C ASP A 1041 55.85 64.02 -11.60
N ALA A 1042 55.96 62.82 -11.00
CA ALA A 1042 57.24 62.13 -10.83
C ALA A 1042 57.86 61.71 -12.18
N LEU A 1043 57.05 61.27 -13.14
CA LEU A 1043 57.51 60.93 -14.49
C LEU A 1043 58.00 62.17 -15.26
N LYS A 1044 57.31 63.30 -15.13
CA LYS A 1044 57.76 64.59 -15.69
C LYS A 1044 59.09 65.05 -15.09
N ALA A 1045 59.27 64.89 -13.78
CA ALA A 1045 60.53 65.20 -13.12
C ALA A 1045 61.68 64.32 -13.65
N LYS A 1046 61.43 63.02 -13.82
CA LYS A 1046 62.40 62.06 -14.40
C LYS A 1046 62.72 62.33 -15.86
N GLN A 1047 61.74 62.70 -16.68
CA GLN A 1047 61.98 63.11 -18.08
C GLN A 1047 62.81 64.39 -18.18
N THR A 1048 62.58 65.35 -17.28
CA THR A 1048 63.37 66.60 -17.20
C THR A 1048 64.82 66.30 -16.79
N GLU A 1049 65.02 65.37 -15.86
CA GLU A 1049 66.34 64.89 -15.44
C GLU A 1049 67.08 64.15 -16.58
N ALA A 1050 66.38 63.27 -17.30
CA ALA A 1050 66.92 62.57 -18.47
C ALA A 1050 67.31 63.52 -19.61
N THR A 1051 66.50 64.55 -19.87
CA THR A 1051 66.81 65.59 -20.87
C THR A 1051 68.07 66.36 -20.48
N ARG A 1052 68.23 66.69 -19.20
CA ARG A 1052 69.42 67.38 -18.67
C ARG A 1052 70.70 66.53 -18.77
N VAL A 1053 70.59 65.21 -18.57
CA VAL A 1053 71.69 64.26 -18.76
C VAL A 1053 72.07 64.10 -20.23
N MET A 1054 71.07 64.05 -21.13
CA MET A 1054 71.28 64.01 -22.57
C MET A 1054 71.98 65.28 -23.09
N ASP A 1055 71.61 66.46 -22.60
CA ASP A 1055 72.28 67.71 -22.95
C ASP A 1055 73.73 67.77 -22.44
N GLN A 1056 74.01 67.23 -21.24
CA GLN A 1056 75.39 67.08 -20.74
C GLN A 1056 76.22 66.11 -21.56
N LEU A 1057 75.63 65.02 -22.06
CA LEU A 1057 76.27 64.07 -22.97
C LEU A 1057 76.57 64.70 -24.33
N LYS A 1058 75.64 65.50 -24.87
CA LYS A 1058 75.83 66.26 -26.11
C LYS A 1058 76.97 67.27 -25.99
N PHE A 1059 77.02 68.01 -24.88
CA PHE A 1059 78.11 68.95 -24.59
C PHE A 1059 79.47 68.24 -24.44
N ARG A 1060 79.50 67.06 -23.82
CA ARG A 1060 80.72 66.24 -23.73
C ARG A 1060 81.16 65.67 -25.07
N GLN A 1061 80.24 65.26 -25.94
CA GLN A 1061 80.55 64.82 -27.31
C GLN A 1061 81.12 65.96 -28.17
N GLU A 1062 80.55 67.16 -28.08
CA GLU A 1062 81.10 68.34 -28.77
C GLU A 1062 82.47 68.76 -28.25
N ALA A 1063 82.71 68.63 -26.94
CA ALA A 1063 84.02 68.84 -26.34
C ALA A 1063 85.05 67.78 -26.77
N PHE A 1064 84.64 66.50 -26.89
CA PHE A 1064 85.47 65.42 -27.41
C PHE A 1064 85.83 65.63 -28.87
N ALA A 1065 84.87 66.00 -29.73
CA ALA A 1065 85.12 66.31 -31.14
C ALA A 1065 86.05 67.52 -31.33
N LYS A 1066 85.99 68.53 -30.44
CA LYS A 1066 86.96 69.64 -30.40
C LYS A 1066 88.34 69.20 -29.93
N ALA A 1067 88.42 68.27 -28.98
CA ALA A 1067 89.69 67.72 -28.50
C ALA A 1067 90.36 66.85 -29.57
N GLU A 1068 89.61 66.00 -30.29
CA GLU A 1068 90.10 65.20 -31.41
C GLU A 1068 90.61 66.08 -32.56
N LYS A 1069 89.90 67.16 -32.91
CA LYS A 1069 90.42 68.14 -33.89
C LYS A 1069 91.70 68.85 -33.43
N LYS A 1070 91.86 69.08 -32.12
CA LYS A 1070 93.08 69.67 -31.55
C LYS A 1070 94.24 68.67 -31.51
N ILE A 1071 93.95 67.40 -31.24
CA ILE A 1071 94.94 66.31 -31.27
C ILE A 1071 95.41 66.08 -32.71
N ALA A 1072 94.50 66.03 -33.69
CA ALA A 1072 94.85 65.93 -35.11
C ALA A 1072 95.70 67.13 -35.60
N ALA A 1073 95.37 68.36 -35.16
CA ALA A 1073 96.17 69.55 -35.46
C ALA A 1073 97.54 69.56 -34.78
N LEU A 1074 97.66 68.96 -33.58
CA LEU A 1074 98.93 68.78 -32.88
C LEU A 1074 99.77 67.66 -33.52
N GLU A 1075 99.16 66.58 -33.98
CA GLU A 1075 99.84 65.50 -34.73
C GLU A 1075 100.35 65.99 -36.10
N GLU A 1076 99.63 66.90 -36.78
CA GLU A 1076 100.12 67.62 -37.97
C GLU A 1076 101.32 68.54 -37.64
N LEU A 1077 101.28 69.24 -36.49
CA LEU A 1077 102.42 70.05 -36.00
C LEU A 1077 103.62 69.19 -35.58
N THR A 1078 103.39 67.98 -35.08
CA THR A 1078 104.45 67.04 -34.65
C THR A 1078 105.09 66.32 -35.85
N ASN A 1079 104.33 66.11 -36.94
CA ASN A 1079 104.88 65.63 -38.21
C ASN A 1079 105.64 66.72 -38.99
N GLY A 1080 105.35 68.01 -38.77
CA GLY A 1080 106.14 69.15 -39.26
C GLY A 1080 107.44 69.42 -38.49
N LEU A 1081 107.62 68.81 -37.31
CA LEU A 1081 108.82 68.93 -36.46
C LEU A 1081 109.92 67.88 -36.77
N LYS A 1082 109.78 67.10 -37.85
CA LYS A 1082 110.79 66.12 -38.30
C LYS A 1082 111.85 66.67 -39.26
N ASP A 1083 111.76 67.92 -39.71
CA ASP A 1083 112.64 68.51 -40.74
C ASP A 1083 113.27 69.87 -40.38
N MET A 1084 113.66 70.12 -39.12
CA MET A 1084 114.50 71.30 -38.79
C MET A 1084 115.60 71.06 -37.74
N PRO A 1085 116.78 71.71 -37.87
CA PRO A 1085 118.08 71.18 -37.42
C PRO A 1085 118.53 71.66 -36.03
N TRP A 1086 117.60 71.78 -35.08
CA TRP A 1086 117.91 72.09 -33.68
C TRP A 1086 116.96 71.33 -32.76
N LEU A 1087 117.33 70.09 -32.43
CA LEU A 1087 116.67 69.23 -31.44
C LEU A 1087 117.69 68.93 -30.34
N GLU A 1088 117.60 69.65 -29.23
CA GLU A 1088 117.99 69.21 -27.88
C GLU A 1088 116.92 69.66 -26.88
#